data_AF-A0A329LMF2-F1
#
_entry.id   AF-A0A329LMF2-F1
#
_cell.length_a   1.000
_cell.length_b   1.000
_cell.length_c   1.000
_cell.angle_alpha   90.00
_cell.angle_beta   90.00
_cell.angle_gamma   90.00
#
_symmetry.space_group_name_H-M   'P 1'
#
loop_
_entity.id
_entity.type
_entity.pdbx_description
1 polymer ?
#
loop_
_entity_poly.entity_id
_entity_poly.type
_entity_poly.pdbx_seq_one_letter_code
_entity_poly.pdbx_strand_id
1 'polypeptide(L)'
;MTLDVGSVVAGYRIEAVLGRGGMGTVYRAAHPTLPRSDALKVLSSDLTLDKHFRDRFLREADLAATLDHPHIVSVYNRGETPDGHLWIAMQYVAGSDAHRELKAGRMTPERALRIITAVADAVDYAHQRGLLHRDIKPANFLLAANDQRIFLADFGIAKRSDEAAGLTQTGMVMASIAYAAPETLSGQPADHRADIYALGCSLYTMLTGQTPFARPGADVGATIAGHLSAPPPKVTDRMPQAPSAIDAVIAKAMAKDPNARYQSARDLAAAAAAALDDTTVQLRTTPTAARLPADWSPSGPTGGPPVGPPPAYAAPGPPRVVDSLTYPSGWAPAQNHALTQAAQRASPKAGGSDRRRTRLIVAAGVAVVLVVAVVGVMLWDRGPSEPAYQAQTFTHQFGTTELTTRPQRVAAIGPGDGDAVLSLGVQPVVIGSSTSALPSWEKSAVTGDPTVLTGFTNTGAVAAADPDVIIATGSMDGATYDKLAAIAPTLTVPKNQDPAGWTWQNRLLWIGQILGYEQKAKDLINDVRSQQDDLKNQNSSWVGKSVEALVYSDSGVAEILTPSTASNYLEALGLRYSSELARTATDTGDTRPMPDPVGVYRIETDVLIVIRTDSRAGGGGFDGLPRPFTGYQGKMIVVDQADTIAALTGPGGYLASQYLDANFAPALARELK
;
A
#
# COMPACT_ATOMS: atom_id res chain seq x y z
N MET A 1 5.82 1.75 10.02
CA MET A 1 6.36 3.14 10.00
C MET A 1 6.94 3.41 8.61
N THR A 2 6.61 4.54 8.00
CA THR A 2 7.22 4.97 6.73
C THR A 2 7.97 6.26 6.94
N LEU A 3 9.28 6.22 6.71
CA LEU A 3 10.19 7.35 6.82
C LEU A 3 10.01 8.32 5.65
N ASP A 4 9.91 9.60 5.95
CA ASP A 4 9.80 10.66 4.95
C ASP A 4 11.13 10.95 4.25
N VAL A 5 11.08 11.48 3.02
CA VAL A 5 12.27 11.98 2.33
C VAL A 5 12.91 13.10 3.16
N GLY A 6 14.22 13.02 3.36
CA GLY A 6 15.00 13.93 4.21
C GLY A 6 15.18 13.46 5.65
N SER A 7 14.39 12.49 6.11
CA SER A 7 14.59 11.87 7.44
C SER A 7 15.92 11.13 7.52
N VAL A 8 16.45 10.97 8.73
CA VAL A 8 17.72 10.27 8.97
C VAL A 8 17.46 9.05 9.85
N VAL A 9 17.88 7.88 9.39
CA VAL A 9 17.80 6.62 10.12
C VAL A 9 19.13 5.89 10.04
N ALA A 10 19.65 5.48 11.19
CA ALA A 10 20.99 4.86 11.29
C ALA A 10 22.12 5.67 10.62
N GLY A 11 21.99 7.00 10.60
CA GLY A 11 22.92 7.92 9.92
C GLY A 11 22.68 8.07 8.41
N TYR A 12 21.86 7.22 7.79
CA TYR A 12 21.47 7.33 6.39
C TYR A 12 20.36 8.35 6.23
N ARG A 13 20.49 9.26 5.26
CA ARG A 13 19.44 10.24 4.95
C ARG A 13 18.56 9.69 3.82
N ILE A 14 17.26 9.54 4.07
CA ILE A 14 16.30 9.01 3.10
C ILE A 14 16.14 9.98 1.92
N GLU A 15 16.27 9.48 0.70
CA GLU A 15 16.13 10.26 -0.54
C GLU A 15 14.86 9.90 -1.31
N ALA A 16 14.45 8.63 -1.27
CA ALA A 16 13.24 8.15 -1.94
C ALA A 16 12.80 6.80 -1.37
N VAL A 17 11.52 6.46 -1.53
CA VAL A 17 11.03 5.10 -1.31
C VAL A 17 11.24 4.29 -2.59
N LEU A 18 11.90 3.13 -2.50
CA LEU A 18 12.11 2.22 -3.64
C LEU A 18 11.03 1.13 -3.72
N GLY A 19 10.51 0.70 -2.57
CA GLY A 19 9.44 -0.30 -2.50
C GLY A 19 8.92 -0.52 -1.08
N ARG A 20 7.68 -0.95 -0.96
CA ARG A 20 7.02 -1.31 0.31
C ARG A 20 6.61 -2.77 0.26
N GLY A 21 6.86 -3.51 1.35
CA GLY A 21 6.63 -4.94 1.48
C GLY A 21 6.12 -5.30 2.88
N GLY A 22 5.59 -6.52 3.05
CA GLY A 22 5.07 -6.99 4.35
C GLY A 22 6.15 -7.08 5.42
N MET A 23 7.41 -7.14 4.99
CA MET A 23 8.57 -7.20 5.88
C MET A 23 9.16 -5.84 6.22
N GLY A 24 8.75 -4.77 5.54
CA GLY A 24 9.36 -3.46 5.72
C GLY A 24 9.36 -2.60 4.46
N THR A 25 10.03 -1.46 4.55
CA THR A 25 10.17 -0.51 3.44
C THR A 25 11.61 -0.41 3.01
N VAL A 26 11.85 -0.41 1.69
CA VAL A 26 13.16 -0.19 1.08
C VAL A 26 13.24 1.24 0.59
N TYR A 27 14.30 1.93 0.97
CA TYR A 27 14.57 3.33 0.65
C TYR A 27 15.84 3.44 -0.17
N ARG A 28 15.90 4.44 -1.06
CA ARG A 28 17.18 4.98 -1.50
C ARG A 28 17.62 5.97 -0.43
N ALA A 29 18.80 5.78 0.13
CA ALA A 29 19.29 6.64 1.20
C ALA A 29 20.74 7.05 0.95
N ALA A 30 21.04 8.33 1.15
CA ALA A 30 22.39 8.84 1.07
C ALA A 30 23.23 8.22 2.20
N HIS A 31 24.39 7.68 1.84
CA HIS A 31 25.34 7.15 2.81
C HIS A 31 25.83 8.28 3.74
N PRO A 32 25.98 8.03 5.06
CA PRO A 32 26.35 9.07 6.03
C PRO A 32 27.65 9.82 5.72
N THR A 33 28.63 9.10 5.17
CA THR A 33 30.00 9.61 5.01
C THR A 33 30.57 9.50 3.59
N LEU A 34 29.88 8.82 2.68
CA LEU A 34 30.40 8.53 1.33
C LEU A 34 29.48 9.21 0.30
N PRO A 35 30.02 9.72 -0.82
CA PRO A 35 29.23 10.37 -1.86
C PRO A 35 28.53 9.32 -2.75
N ARG A 36 27.70 8.46 -2.14
CA ARG A 36 26.89 7.44 -2.82
C ARG A 36 25.55 7.25 -2.10
N SER A 37 24.57 6.68 -2.79
CA SER A 37 23.32 6.21 -2.19
C SER A 37 23.35 4.69 -2.05
N ASP A 38 22.80 4.20 -0.95
CA ASP A 38 22.60 2.79 -0.66
C ASP A 38 21.09 2.49 -0.62
N ALA A 39 20.72 1.22 -0.82
CA ALA A 39 19.37 0.76 -0.59
C ALA A 39 19.24 0.38 0.89
N LEU A 40 18.38 1.06 1.64
CA LEU A 40 18.17 0.85 3.06
C LEU A 40 16.81 0.19 3.28
N LYS A 41 16.80 -1.05 3.75
CA LYS A 41 15.56 -1.75 4.12
C LYS A 41 15.36 -1.65 5.63
N VAL A 42 14.25 -1.07 6.04
CA VAL A 42 13.84 -0.92 7.45
C VAL A 42 12.64 -1.81 7.69
N LEU A 43 12.73 -2.70 8.69
CA LEU A 43 11.72 -3.71 8.96
C LEU A 43 10.54 -3.14 9.76
N SER A 44 9.36 -3.74 9.57
CA SER A 44 8.16 -3.36 10.32
C SER A 44 8.30 -3.64 11.83
N SER A 45 7.54 -2.91 12.65
CA SER A 45 7.48 -3.08 14.11
C SER A 45 7.13 -4.51 14.51
N ASP A 46 6.20 -5.13 13.77
CA ASP A 46 5.60 -6.42 14.14
C ASP A 46 6.60 -7.57 14.01
N LEU A 47 7.53 -7.48 13.05
CA LEU A 47 8.64 -8.43 12.89
C LEU A 47 9.79 -8.16 13.85
N THR A 48 9.93 -6.92 14.28
CA THR A 48 11.02 -6.47 15.15
C THR A 48 10.86 -6.94 16.59
N LEU A 49 9.62 -7.12 17.06
CA LEU A 49 9.29 -7.56 18.42
C LEU A 49 9.46 -9.07 18.66
N ASP A 50 9.60 -9.86 17.60
CA ASP A 50 9.78 -11.32 17.66
C ASP A 50 11.27 -11.68 17.83
N LYS A 51 11.64 -12.13 19.04
CA LYS A 51 13.04 -12.45 19.39
C LYS A 51 13.63 -13.58 18.52
N HIS A 52 12.83 -14.59 18.17
CA HIS A 52 13.30 -15.71 17.33
C HIS A 52 13.52 -15.25 15.88
N PHE A 53 12.64 -14.38 15.38
CA PHE A 53 12.83 -13.75 14.08
C PHE A 53 14.09 -12.89 14.05
N ARG A 54 14.28 -12.06 15.07
CA ARG A 54 15.45 -11.18 15.21
C ARG A 54 16.77 -11.96 15.18
N ASP A 55 16.92 -13.02 15.98
CA ASP A 55 18.16 -13.80 16.02
C ASP A 55 18.48 -14.47 14.67
N ARG A 56 17.45 -14.92 13.94
CA ARG A 56 17.61 -15.45 12.58
C ARG A 56 17.97 -14.35 11.58
N PHE A 57 17.30 -13.21 11.63
CA PHE A 57 17.59 -12.07 10.76
C PHE A 57 19.05 -11.65 10.87
N LEU A 58 19.58 -11.51 12.09
CA LEU A 58 20.98 -11.13 12.30
C LEU A 58 21.93 -12.20 11.74
N ARG A 59 21.64 -13.48 11.95
CA ARG A 59 22.45 -14.61 11.43
C ARG A 59 22.44 -14.68 9.91
N GLU A 60 21.27 -14.60 9.28
CA GLU A 60 21.13 -14.65 7.82
C GLU A 60 21.73 -13.40 7.17
N ALA A 61 21.62 -12.23 7.80
CA ALA A 61 22.25 -11.01 7.34
C ALA A 61 23.79 -11.09 7.43
N ASP A 62 24.33 -11.74 8.48
CA ASP A 62 25.77 -12.00 8.58
C ASP A 62 26.27 -12.90 7.46
N LEU A 63 25.54 -13.98 7.18
CA LEU A 63 25.88 -14.87 6.06
C LEU A 63 25.79 -14.13 4.72
N ALA A 64 24.73 -13.35 4.50
CA ALA A 64 24.55 -12.56 3.28
C ALA A 64 25.67 -11.51 3.09
N ALA A 65 26.18 -10.94 4.18
CA ALA A 65 27.31 -10.00 4.14
C ALA A 65 28.65 -10.66 3.76
N THR A 66 28.76 -12.00 3.83
CA THR A 66 29.94 -12.73 3.34
C THR A 66 29.88 -13.04 1.83
N LEU A 67 28.75 -12.78 1.17
CA LEU A 67 28.61 -13.08 -0.25
C LEU A 67 29.29 -12.00 -1.10
N ASP A 68 30.24 -12.44 -1.90
CA ASP A 68 30.91 -11.62 -2.92
C ASP A 68 30.75 -12.30 -4.28
N HIS A 69 29.80 -11.80 -5.08
CA HIS A 69 29.43 -12.37 -6.37
C HIS A 69 28.93 -11.28 -7.32
N PRO A 70 29.30 -11.29 -8.61
CA PRO A 70 28.92 -10.24 -9.57
C PRO A 70 27.40 -10.12 -9.79
N HIS A 71 26.65 -11.17 -9.48
CA HIS A 71 25.19 -11.24 -9.63
C HIS A 71 24.42 -11.22 -8.30
N ILE A 72 25.04 -10.85 -7.18
CA ILE A 72 24.37 -10.71 -5.88
C ILE A 72 24.47 -9.26 -5.41
N VAL A 73 23.36 -8.68 -4.94
CA VAL A 73 23.38 -7.39 -4.27
C VAL A 73 24.20 -7.49 -2.98
N SER A 74 25.27 -6.70 -2.89
CA SER A 74 26.13 -6.70 -1.70
C SER A 74 25.41 -6.11 -0.49
N VAL A 75 25.52 -6.75 0.68
CA VAL A 75 25.10 -6.20 1.97
C VAL A 75 26.27 -5.41 2.56
N TYR A 76 26.04 -4.14 2.89
CA TYR A 76 27.09 -3.26 3.42
C TYR A 76 27.07 -3.17 4.94
N ASN A 77 25.86 -3.08 5.53
CA ASN A 77 25.74 -2.92 6.98
C ASN A 77 24.35 -3.36 7.45
N ARG A 78 24.22 -3.61 8.75
CA ARG A 78 22.95 -3.93 9.40
C ARG A 78 22.95 -3.41 10.83
N GLY A 79 21.77 -3.22 11.39
CA GLY A 79 21.66 -2.85 12.79
C GLY A 79 20.23 -2.70 13.27
N GLU A 80 20.12 -2.00 14.38
CA GLU A 80 18.87 -1.67 15.04
C GLU A 80 18.82 -0.16 15.24
N THR A 81 17.65 0.45 15.09
CA THR A 81 17.44 1.86 15.43
C THR A 81 17.22 2.02 16.95
N PRO A 82 17.35 3.23 17.53
CA PRO A 82 17.11 3.45 18.96
C PRO A 82 15.70 3.07 19.45
N ASP A 83 14.72 3.18 18.56
CA ASP A 83 13.32 2.78 18.73
C ASP A 83 13.07 1.29 18.42
N GLY A 84 14.13 0.52 18.17
CA GLY A 84 14.12 -0.94 18.11
C GLY A 84 14.06 -1.54 16.71
N HIS A 85 13.82 -0.77 15.65
CA HIS A 85 13.63 -1.29 14.30
C HIS A 85 14.90 -1.88 13.70
N LEU A 86 14.81 -3.11 13.19
CA LEU A 86 15.90 -3.72 12.43
C LEU A 86 16.04 -3.06 11.06
N TRP A 87 17.27 -2.86 10.62
CA TRP A 87 17.58 -2.31 9.30
C TRP A 87 18.79 -3.00 8.67
N ILE A 88 18.82 -2.99 7.34
CA ILE A 88 19.93 -3.50 6.53
C ILE A 88 20.19 -2.55 5.36
N ALA A 89 21.45 -2.14 5.19
CA ALA A 89 21.93 -1.32 4.11
C ALA A 89 22.64 -2.20 3.07
N MET A 90 22.24 -2.05 1.81
CA MET A 90 22.70 -2.88 0.70
C MET A 90 23.02 -2.02 -0.53
N GLN A 91 23.68 -2.62 -1.52
CA GLN A 91 23.99 -1.96 -2.78
C GLN A 91 22.72 -1.42 -3.45
N TYR A 92 22.71 -0.10 -3.71
CA TYR A 92 21.68 0.49 -4.55
C TYR A 92 21.99 0.19 -6.03
N VAL A 93 21.07 -0.52 -6.69
CA VAL A 93 21.15 -0.83 -8.12
C VAL A 93 20.26 0.15 -8.87
N ALA A 94 20.86 1.13 -9.56
CA ALA A 94 20.11 2.07 -10.38
C ALA A 94 19.64 1.38 -11.68
N GLY A 95 18.33 1.21 -11.85
CA GLY A 95 17.74 0.53 -13.00
C GLY A 95 16.30 0.08 -12.78
N SER A 96 15.94 -1.02 -13.44
CA SER A 96 14.61 -1.64 -13.37
C SER A 96 14.70 -3.03 -12.71
N ASP A 97 13.61 -3.76 -12.70
CA ASP A 97 13.56 -5.17 -12.32
C ASP A 97 12.87 -6.01 -13.41
N ALA A 98 13.13 -7.32 -13.45
CA ALA A 98 12.62 -8.17 -14.51
C ALA A 98 11.09 -8.22 -14.56
N HIS A 99 10.39 -8.01 -13.43
CA HIS A 99 8.92 -7.93 -13.40
C HIS A 99 8.39 -6.66 -14.07
N ARG A 100 8.98 -5.50 -13.80
CA ARG A 100 8.64 -4.24 -14.47
C ARG A 100 8.92 -4.30 -15.97
N GLU A 101 10.05 -4.89 -16.35
CA GLU A 101 10.41 -5.08 -17.76
C GLU A 101 9.46 -6.04 -18.49
N LEU A 102 9.01 -7.09 -17.82
CA LEU A 102 7.99 -8.01 -18.32
C LEU A 102 6.65 -7.29 -18.54
N LYS A 103 6.17 -6.53 -17.54
CA LYS A 103 4.93 -5.75 -17.64
C LYS A 103 4.96 -4.71 -18.75
N ALA A 104 6.12 -4.13 -19.01
CA ALA A 104 6.31 -3.17 -20.08
C ALA A 104 6.41 -3.82 -21.48
N GLY A 105 6.27 -5.15 -21.59
CA GLY A 105 6.33 -5.87 -22.86
C GLY A 105 7.74 -5.94 -23.46
N ARG A 106 8.78 -5.69 -22.67
CA ARG A 106 10.18 -5.64 -23.13
C ARG A 106 10.97 -6.92 -22.87
N MET A 107 10.31 -7.99 -22.43
CA MET A 107 10.98 -9.26 -22.11
C MET A 107 10.95 -10.20 -23.33
N THR A 108 12.09 -10.40 -23.99
CA THR A 108 12.24 -11.42 -25.04
C THR A 108 12.74 -12.75 -24.44
N PRO A 109 12.56 -13.89 -25.12
CA PRO A 109 13.11 -15.17 -24.67
C PRO A 109 14.63 -15.13 -24.44
N GLU A 110 15.40 -14.48 -25.31
CA GLU A 110 16.85 -14.35 -25.14
C GLU A 110 17.18 -13.51 -23.90
N ARG A 111 16.41 -12.44 -23.67
CA ARG A 111 16.57 -11.59 -22.48
C ARG A 111 16.25 -12.36 -21.20
N ALA A 112 15.16 -13.12 -21.19
CA ALA A 112 14.78 -13.97 -20.07
C ALA A 112 15.86 -15.01 -19.76
N LEU A 113 16.43 -15.63 -20.79
CA LEU A 113 17.51 -16.62 -20.63
C LEU A 113 18.77 -15.99 -20.01
N ARG A 114 19.21 -14.81 -20.49
CA ARG A 114 20.36 -14.11 -19.90
C ARG A 114 20.15 -13.81 -18.41
N ILE A 115 18.94 -13.38 -18.03
CA ILE A 115 18.58 -13.11 -16.64
C ILE A 115 18.61 -14.39 -15.81
N ILE A 116 17.97 -15.47 -16.29
CA ILE A 116 17.95 -16.75 -15.58
C ILE A 116 19.35 -17.32 -15.40
N THR A 117 20.23 -17.22 -16.40
CA THR A 117 21.62 -17.69 -16.28
C THR A 117 22.39 -16.94 -15.20
N ALA A 118 22.30 -15.60 -15.18
CA ALA A 118 22.97 -14.79 -14.16
C ALA A 118 22.43 -15.05 -12.75
N VAL A 119 21.10 -15.20 -12.62
CA VAL A 119 20.45 -15.50 -11.33
C VAL A 119 20.79 -16.92 -10.88
N ALA A 120 20.80 -17.89 -11.76
CA ALA A 120 21.18 -19.27 -11.45
C ALA A 120 22.60 -19.36 -10.88
N ASP A 121 23.53 -18.61 -11.46
CA ASP A 121 24.90 -18.51 -10.99
C ASP A 121 24.99 -17.94 -9.56
N ALA A 122 24.24 -16.88 -9.28
CA ALA A 122 24.12 -16.29 -7.93
C ALA A 122 23.48 -17.25 -6.91
N VAL A 123 22.42 -17.96 -7.31
CA VAL A 123 21.70 -18.90 -6.45
C VAL A 123 22.61 -20.06 -6.02
N ASP A 124 23.29 -20.70 -6.98
CA ASP A 124 24.21 -21.80 -6.68
C ASP A 124 25.39 -21.34 -5.81
N TYR A 125 25.91 -20.13 -6.04
CA TYR A 125 26.97 -19.54 -5.22
C TYR A 125 26.55 -19.39 -3.75
N ALA A 126 25.31 -18.96 -3.49
CA ALA A 126 24.76 -18.83 -2.15
C ALA A 126 24.48 -20.20 -1.51
N HIS A 127 23.94 -21.16 -2.29
CA HIS A 127 23.67 -22.53 -1.82
C HIS A 127 24.95 -23.23 -1.34
N GLN A 128 26.07 -23.04 -2.03
CA GLN A 128 27.39 -23.58 -1.60
C GLN A 128 27.86 -23.05 -0.25
N ARG A 129 27.31 -21.92 0.21
CA ARG A 129 27.59 -21.30 1.51
C ARG A 129 26.49 -21.55 2.54
N GLY A 130 25.55 -22.44 2.23
CA GLY A 130 24.45 -22.81 3.11
C GLY A 130 23.37 -21.73 3.25
N LEU A 131 23.31 -20.75 2.34
CA LEU A 131 22.28 -19.72 2.35
C LEU A 131 21.23 -19.98 1.26
N LEU A 132 19.97 -20.11 1.67
CA LEU A 132 18.81 -20.21 0.77
C LEU A 132 18.23 -18.82 0.49
N HIS A 133 17.71 -18.60 -0.71
CA HIS A 133 17.10 -17.32 -1.07
C HIS A 133 15.66 -17.22 -0.56
N ARG A 134 14.83 -18.26 -0.73
CA ARG A 134 13.42 -18.37 -0.27
C ARG A 134 12.42 -17.38 -0.88
N ASP A 135 12.85 -16.47 -1.74
CA ASP A 135 11.99 -15.50 -2.44
C ASP A 135 12.40 -15.26 -3.90
N ILE A 136 12.75 -16.31 -4.64
CA ILE A 136 13.13 -16.20 -6.05
C ILE A 136 11.89 -15.83 -6.88
N LYS A 137 11.91 -14.64 -7.51
CA LYS A 137 10.86 -14.14 -8.42
C LYS A 137 11.39 -12.97 -9.27
N PRO A 138 10.78 -12.66 -10.42
CA PRO A 138 11.25 -11.59 -11.31
C PRO A 138 11.39 -10.20 -10.67
N ALA A 139 10.60 -9.89 -9.65
CA ALA A 139 10.69 -8.62 -8.92
C ALA A 139 12.00 -8.46 -8.12
N ASN A 140 12.70 -9.56 -7.83
CA ASN A 140 13.97 -9.57 -7.11
C ASN A 140 15.19 -9.68 -8.06
N PHE A 141 14.96 -9.67 -9.38
CA PHE A 141 16.02 -9.68 -10.40
C PHE A 141 16.24 -8.25 -10.90
N LEU A 142 17.20 -7.55 -10.30
CA LEU A 142 17.49 -6.15 -10.60
C LEU A 142 18.36 -6.03 -11.86
N LEU A 143 18.02 -5.07 -12.71
CA LEU A 143 18.63 -4.86 -14.02
C LEU A 143 19.21 -3.45 -14.07
N ALA A 144 20.54 -3.34 -13.98
CA ALA A 144 21.25 -2.07 -14.08
C ALA A 144 21.67 -1.77 -15.53
N ALA A 145 21.54 -0.50 -15.92
CA ALA A 145 22.07 0.07 -17.17
C ALA A 145 21.87 -0.82 -18.41
N ASN A 146 20.66 -0.83 -18.98
CA ASN A 146 20.30 -1.62 -20.17
C ASN A 146 20.69 -3.12 -20.07
N ASP A 147 20.44 -3.72 -18.91
CA ASP A 147 20.74 -5.12 -18.59
C ASP A 147 22.22 -5.52 -18.63
N GLN A 148 23.15 -4.56 -18.67
CA GLN A 148 24.59 -4.88 -18.67
C GLN A 148 25.02 -5.57 -17.36
N ARG A 149 24.28 -5.34 -16.27
CA ARG A 149 24.49 -6.02 -15.00
C ARG A 149 23.16 -6.47 -14.40
N ILE A 150 23.14 -7.72 -13.96
CA ILE A 150 21.97 -8.42 -13.42
C ILE A 150 22.32 -8.81 -12.00
N PHE A 151 21.46 -8.46 -11.04
CA PHE A 151 21.66 -8.72 -9.63
C PHE A 151 20.46 -9.43 -9.02
N LEU A 152 20.72 -10.41 -8.17
CA LEU A 152 19.74 -11.02 -7.28
C LEU A 152 19.71 -10.24 -5.97
N ALA A 153 18.54 -9.68 -5.65
CA ALA A 153 18.28 -8.90 -4.45
C ALA A 153 17.36 -9.62 -3.48
N ASP A 154 17.28 -9.11 -2.24
CA ASP A 154 16.30 -9.57 -1.24
C ASP A 154 16.40 -11.07 -0.91
N PHE A 155 17.61 -11.54 -0.57
CA PHE A 155 17.78 -12.81 0.14
C PHE A 155 16.83 -12.81 1.34
N GLY A 156 16.13 -13.93 1.54
CA GLY A 156 15.02 -14.11 2.48
C GLY A 156 15.36 -14.00 3.97
N ILE A 157 16.36 -13.20 4.31
CA ILE A 157 16.88 -12.79 5.63
C ILE A 157 15.76 -12.39 6.59
N ALA A 158 14.60 -11.98 6.06
CA ALA A 158 13.43 -11.53 6.81
C ALA A 158 12.18 -12.45 6.66
N LYS A 159 12.33 -13.73 6.26
CA LYS A 159 11.23 -14.70 6.19
C LYS A 159 11.22 -15.63 7.41
N ARG A 160 10.05 -15.81 8.05
CA ARG A 160 9.85 -16.84 9.09
C ARG A 160 10.05 -18.23 8.45
N SER A 161 11.07 -18.98 8.89
CA SER A 161 11.35 -20.32 8.36
C SER A 161 10.53 -21.44 9.02
N ASP A 162 9.96 -21.21 10.22
CA ASP A 162 9.48 -22.30 11.09
C ASP A 162 7.96 -22.36 11.30
N GLU A 163 7.16 -21.58 10.57
CA GLU A 163 5.69 -21.67 10.63
C GLU A 163 5.09 -21.96 9.26
N ALA A 164 5.04 -23.25 8.97
CA ALA A 164 4.09 -23.91 8.08
C ALA A 164 2.61 -23.52 8.31
N ALA A 165 2.27 -23.13 9.55
CA ALA A 165 0.88 -23.07 10.03
C ALA A 165 0.30 -21.64 10.15
N GLY A 166 1.04 -20.60 9.76
CA GLY A 166 0.64 -19.20 9.96
C GLY A 166 0.57 -18.33 8.69
N LEU A 167 0.45 -18.95 7.51
CA LEU A 167 0.59 -18.27 6.20
C LEU A 167 -0.67 -17.52 5.70
N THR A 168 -1.68 -17.27 6.55
CA THR A 168 -2.98 -16.72 6.14
C THR A 168 -3.34 -15.43 6.87
N GLN A 169 -2.57 -14.34 6.68
CA GLN A 169 -2.99 -13.05 7.27
C GLN A 169 -2.46 -11.76 6.60
N THR A 170 -1.87 -11.79 5.41
CA THR A 170 -1.39 -10.55 4.76
C THR A 170 -1.32 -10.66 3.23
N GLY A 171 -1.96 -9.73 2.50
CA GLY A 171 -2.02 -9.70 1.03
C GLY A 171 -0.68 -9.59 0.29
N MET A 172 0.43 -9.30 0.98
CA MET A 172 1.78 -9.34 0.38
C MET A 172 2.40 -10.75 0.33
N VAL A 173 1.76 -11.73 0.97
CA VAL A 173 2.12 -13.16 0.87
C VAL A 173 1.67 -13.75 -0.48
N MET A 174 0.64 -13.19 -1.13
CA MET A 174 0.12 -13.70 -2.42
C MET A 174 1.12 -13.66 -3.58
N ALA A 175 1.95 -12.60 -3.68
CA ALA A 175 2.96 -12.49 -4.73
C ALA A 175 4.11 -13.50 -4.59
N SER A 176 4.33 -14.05 -3.39
CA SER A 176 5.32 -15.11 -3.14
C SER A 176 4.73 -16.51 -3.37
N ILE A 177 3.42 -16.70 -3.10
CA ILE A 177 2.72 -17.98 -3.31
C ILE A 177 2.78 -18.42 -4.78
N ALA A 178 2.70 -17.48 -5.73
CA ALA A 178 2.76 -17.77 -7.18
C ALA A 178 4.08 -18.40 -7.67
N TYR A 179 5.12 -18.40 -6.83
CA TYR A 179 6.42 -18.99 -7.13
C TYR A 179 6.84 -20.05 -6.08
N ALA A 180 6.05 -20.24 -5.03
CA ALA A 180 6.42 -21.07 -3.89
C ALA A 180 6.44 -22.55 -4.25
N ALA A 181 7.44 -23.26 -3.73
CA ALA A 181 7.57 -24.70 -3.90
C ALA A 181 6.48 -25.45 -3.10
N PRO A 182 6.05 -26.64 -3.56
CA PRO A 182 5.03 -27.44 -2.88
C PRO A 182 5.34 -27.72 -1.40
N GLU A 183 6.60 -28.03 -1.09
CA GLU A 183 7.08 -28.28 0.26
C GLU A 183 7.02 -27.01 1.13
N THR A 184 7.28 -25.83 0.56
CA THR A 184 7.14 -24.55 1.27
C THR A 184 5.68 -24.26 1.61
N LEU A 185 4.76 -24.50 0.66
CA LEU A 185 3.32 -24.31 0.87
C LEU A 185 2.71 -25.33 1.83
N SER A 186 3.26 -26.54 1.86
CA SER A 186 2.84 -27.61 2.78
C SER A 186 3.56 -27.53 4.13
N GLY A 187 4.44 -26.55 4.31
CA GLY A 187 5.17 -26.37 5.55
C GLY A 187 6.20 -27.44 5.89
N GLN A 188 6.61 -28.20 4.88
CA GLN A 188 7.67 -29.20 5.00
C GLN A 188 9.05 -28.53 4.97
N PRO A 189 10.09 -29.17 5.53
CA PRO A 189 11.46 -28.68 5.42
C PRO A 189 11.85 -28.46 3.95
N ALA A 190 12.17 -27.21 3.60
CA ALA A 190 12.60 -26.83 2.26
C ALA A 190 14.13 -26.70 2.21
N ASP A 191 14.75 -27.34 1.21
CA ASP A 191 16.17 -27.19 0.90
C ASP A 191 16.38 -26.31 -0.35
N HIS A 192 17.61 -26.30 -0.88
CA HIS A 192 17.99 -25.55 -2.07
C HIS A 192 17.11 -25.80 -3.31
N ARG A 193 16.44 -26.95 -3.39
CA ARG A 193 15.58 -27.33 -4.52
C ARG A 193 14.26 -26.56 -4.53
N ALA A 194 13.90 -25.90 -3.44
CA ALA A 194 12.77 -24.96 -3.40
C ALA A 194 13.08 -23.68 -4.21
N ASP A 195 14.32 -23.17 -4.13
CA ASP A 195 14.75 -22.02 -4.94
C ASP A 195 14.81 -22.37 -6.43
N ILE A 196 15.21 -23.61 -6.76
CA ILE A 196 15.22 -24.12 -8.14
C ILE A 196 13.80 -24.19 -8.72
N TYR A 197 12.82 -24.65 -7.92
CA TYR A 197 11.41 -24.65 -8.31
C TYR A 197 10.93 -23.22 -8.62
N ALA A 198 11.21 -22.28 -7.72
CA ALA A 198 10.83 -20.88 -7.87
C ALA A 198 11.53 -20.21 -9.07
N LEU A 199 12.77 -20.61 -9.38
CA LEU A 199 13.48 -20.18 -10.59
C LEU A 199 12.79 -20.72 -11.86
N GLY A 200 12.33 -21.96 -11.85
CA GLY A 200 11.50 -22.54 -12.92
C GLY A 200 10.19 -21.77 -13.15
N CYS A 201 9.47 -21.44 -12.07
CA CYS A 201 8.30 -20.57 -12.11
C CYS A 201 8.62 -19.18 -12.71
N SER A 202 9.77 -18.62 -12.34
CA SER A 202 10.25 -17.32 -12.83
C SER A 202 10.57 -17.36 -14.32
N LEU A 203 11.24 -18.41 -14.80
CA LEU A 203 11.51 -18.63 -16.22
C LEU A 203 10.20 -18.75 -17.01
N TYR A 204 9.26 -19.59 -16.56
CA TYR A 204 7.93 -19.70 -17.19
C TYR A 204 7.23 -18.34 -17.28
N THR A 205 7.28 -17.56 -16.20
CA THR A 205 6.64 -16.24 -16.14
C THR A 205 7.27 -15.24 -17.10
N MET A 206 8.60 -15.17 -17.16
CA MET A 206 9.31 -14.25 -18.05
C MET A 206 9.15 -14.63 -19.52
N LEU A 207 8.98 -15.91 -19.83
CA LEU A 207 8.70 -16.38 -21.18
C LEU A 207 7.24 -16.10 -21.59
N THR A 208 6.27 -16.42 -20.74
CA THR A 208 4.84 -16.41 -21.13
C THR A 208 4.08 -15.13 -20.74
N GLY A 209 4.66 -14.29 -19.89
CA GLY A 209 3.98 -13.12 -19.31
C GLY A 209 2.98 -13.45 -18.20
N GLN A 210 2.81 -14.72 -17.82
CA GLN A 210 1.87 -15.15 -16.79
C GLN A 210 2.53 -16.05 -15.75
N THR A 211 2.15 -15.90 -14.48
CA THR A 211 2.61 -16.82 -13.44
C THR A 211 2.06 -18.23 -13.67
N PRO A 212 2.77 -19.27 -13.19
CA PRO A 212 2.23 -20.61 -13.23
C PRO A 212 0.87 -20.70 -12.53
N PHE A 213 -0.01 -21.56 -13.05
CA PHE A 213 -1.35 -21.80 -12.52
C PHE A 213 -2.29 -20.58 -12.47
N ALA A 214 -1.92 -19.44 -13.06
CA ALA A 214 -2.82 -18.32 -13.23
C ALA A 214 -4.00 -18.69 -14.15
N ARG A 215 -5.22 -18.77 -13.60
CA ARG A 215 -6.46 -18.93 -14.36
C ARG A 215 -7.40 -17.74 -14.11
N PRO A 216 -8.18 -17.30 -15.10
CA PRO A 216 -9.26 -16.35 -14.87
C PRO A 216 -10.19 -16.86 -13.76
N GLY A 217 -10.40 -16.06 -12.70
CA GLY A 217 -11.27 -16.43 -11.57
C GLY A 217 -10.66 -17.40 -10.54
N ALA A 218 -9.41 -17.82 -10.67
CA ALA A 218 -8.74 -18.63 -9.64
C ALA A 218 -8.40 -17.77 -8.42
N ASP A 219 -8.87 -18.20 -7.25
CA ASP A 219 -8.50 -17.63 -5.96
C ASP A 219 -7.12 -18.12 -5.48
N VAL A 220 -6.69 -17.66 -4.30
CA VAL A 220 -5.42 -18.07 -3.67
C VAL A 220 -5.39 -19.59 -3.45
N GLY A 221 -6.52 -20.18 -3.07
CA GLY A 221 -6.66 -21.62 -2.87
C GLY A 221 -6.38 -22.42 -4.14
N ALA A 222 -6.89 -21.97 -5.29
CA ALA A 222 -6.65 -22.60 -6.58
C ALA A 222 -5.17 -22.51 -7.02
N THR A 223 -4.49 -21.41 -6.72
CA THR A 223 -3.04 -21.26 -7.00
C THR A 223 -2.21 -22.20 -6.13
N ILE A 224 -2.52 -22.27 -4.83
CA ILE A 224 -1.90 -23.23 -3.90
C ILE A 224 -2.14 -24.65 -4.38
N ALA A 225 -3.39 -25.01 -4.67
CA ALA A 225 -3.74 -26.33 -5.21
C ALA A 225 -2.97 -26.63 -6.50
N GLY A 226 -2.80 -25.65 -7.39
CA GLY A 226 -1.99 -25.78 -8.60
C GLY A 226 -0.53 -26.15 -8.31
N HIS A 227 0.09 -25.41 -7.40
CA HIS A 227 1.46 -25.72 -6.97
C HIS A 227 1.56 -27.07 -6.26
N LEU A 228 0.57 -27.50 -5.49
CA LEU A 228 0.59 -28.78 -4.78
C LEU A 228 0.35 -29.99 -5.69
N SER A 229 -0.61 -29.92 -6.62
CA SER A 229 -1.11 -31.12 -7.30
C SER A 229 -1.27 -31.02 -8.82
N ALA A 230 -1.41 -29.83 -9.40
CA ALA A 230 -1.60 -29.70 -10.85
C ALA A 230 -0.29 -29.96 -11.63
N PRO A 231 -0.37 -30.55 -12.84
CA PRO A 231 0.80 -30.73 -13.69
C PRO A 231 1.43 -29.37 -14.04
N PRO A 232 2.77 -29.25 -14.11
CA PRO A 232 3.42 -28.01 -14.52
C PRO A 232 2.87 -27.49 -15.85
N PRO A 233 2.62 -26.17 -15.97
CA PRO A 233 2.10 -25.59 -17.21
C PRO A 233 3.16 -25.65 -18.33
N LYS A 234 2.69 -25.75 -19.57
CA LYS A 234 3.55 -25.73 -20.76
C LYS A 234 3.69 -24.31 -21.29
N VAL A 235 4.89 -23.97 -21.74
CA VAL A 235 5.16 -22.68 -22.42
C VAL A 235 4.46 -22.67 -23.77
N THR A 236 4.44 -23.81 -24.47
CA THR A 236 3.83 -23.93 -25.81
C THR A 236 2.32 -23.70 -25.83
N ASP A 237 1.61 -23.92 -24.72
CA ASP A 237 0.18 -23.59 -24.59
C ASP A 237 -0.10 -22.09 -24.75
N ARG A 238 0.90 -21.23 -24.48
CA ARG A 238 0.80 -19.77 -24.55
C ARG A 238 1.62 -19.15 -25.67
N MET A 239 2.74 -19.79 -26.00
CA MET A 239 3.60 -19.43 -27.11
C MET A 239 3.76 -20.64 -28.04
N PRO A 240 2.78 -20.91 -28.92
CA PRO A 240 2.82 -22.08 -29.81
C PRO A 240 4.09 -22.15 -30.69
N GLN A 241 4.72 -21.01 -30.94
CA GLN A 241 5.98 -20.86 -31.67
C GLN A 241 7.24 -21.20 -30.86
N ALA A 242 7.15 -21.44 -29.55
CA ALA A 242 8.29 -21.80 -28.72
C ALA A 242 8.74 -23.25 -29.00
N PRO A 243 10.04 -23.58 -28.93
CA PRO A 243 10.52 -24.96 -29.06
C PRO A 243 9.91 -25.86 -28.00
N SER A 244 9.33 -27.01 -28.39
CA SER A 244 8.66 -27.93 -27.47
C SER A 244 9.58 -28.49 -26.37
N ALA A 245 10.90 -28.49 -26.61
CA ALA A 245 11.90 -28.86 -25.62
C ALA A 245 11.83 -28.02 -24.33
N ILE A 246 11.38 -26.76 -24.40
CA ILE A 246 11.27 -25.89 -23.22
C ILE A 246 10.22 -26.39 -22.22
N ASP A 247 9.17 -27.07 -22.69
CA ASP A 247 8.14 -27.62 -21.81
C ASP A 247 8.71 -28.71 -20.89
N ALA A 248 9.64 -29.53 -21.39
CA ALA A 248 10.31 -30.54 -20.58
C ALA A 248 11.21 -29.90 -19.51
N VAL A 249 11.84 -28.77 -19.83
CA VAL A 249 12.65 -28.00 -18.86
C VAL A 249 11.77 -27.46 -17.73
N ILE A 250 10.65 -26.81 -18.06
CA ILE A 250 9.70 -26.30 -17.06
C ILE A 250 9.09 -27.44 -16.25
N ALA A 251 8.71 -28.54 -16.88
CA ALA A 251 8.15 -29.71 -16.20
C ALA A 251 9.14 -30.31 -15.19
N LYS A 252 10.42 -30.42 -15.54
CA LYS A 252 11.47 -30.91 -14.63
C LYS A 252 11.75 -29.92 -13.50
N ALA A 253 11.91 -28.63 -13.80
CA ALA A 253 12.16 -27.60 -12.78
C ALA A 253 11.03 -27.53 -11.74
N MET A 254 9.78 -27.66 -12.20
CA MET A 254 8.58 -27.57 -11.38
C MET A 254 8.00 -28.94 -10.96
N ALA A 255 8.81 -30.00 -10.99
CA ALA A 255 8.38 -31.31 -10.51
C ALA A 255 7.95 -31.23 -9.03
N LYS A 256 6.87 -31.93 -8.67
CA LYS A 256 6.35 -31.85 -7.29
C LYS A 256 7.32 -32.47 -6.28
N ASP A 257 7.85 -33.64 -6.61
CA ASP A 257 8.96 -34.26 -5.88
C ASP A 257 10.27 -33.48 -6.09
N PRO A 258 10.89 -32.94 -5.04
CA PRO A 258 12.19 -32.27 -5.13
C PRO A 258 13.30 -33.12 -5.77
N ASN A 259 13.27 -34.45 -5.60
CA ASN A 259 14.30 -35.34 -6.19
C ASN A 259 14.18 -35.45 -7.71
N ALA A 260 13.00 -35.17 -8.28
CA ALA A 260 12.78 -35.17 -9.72
C ALA A 260 13.21 -33.85 -10.39
N ARG A 261 13.60 -32.83 -9.61
CA ARG A 261 14.03 -31.52 -10.12
C ARG A 261 15.50 -31.52 -10.55
N TYR A 262 15.93 -30.41 -11.16
CA TYR A 262 17.36 -30.10 -11.26
C TYR A 262 17.97 -29.99 -9.86
N GLN A 263 19.23 -30.43 -9.73
CA GLN A 263 19.95 -30.39 -8.44
C GLN A 263 20.82 -29.14 -8.29
N SER A 264 20.93 -28.33 -9.35
CA SER A 264 21.52 -26.99 -9.31
C SER A 264 20.72 -26.03 -10.18
N ALA A 265 20.76 -24.74 -9.86
CA ALA A 265 20.13 -23.70 -10.65
C ALA A 265 20.82 -23.53 -12.00
N ARG A 266 22.15 -23.70 -12.07
CA ARG A 266 22.91 -23.67 -13.34
C ARG A 266 22.49 -24.79 -14.29
N ASP A 267 22.18 -26.00 -13.79
CA ASP A 267 21.67 -27.08 -14.66
C ASP A 267 20.34 -26.72 -15.30
N LEU A 268 19.44 -26.06 -14.55
CA LEU A 268 18.18 -25.55 -15.08
C LEU A 268 18.44 -24.52 -16.19
N ALA A 269 19.33 -23.55 -15.94
CA ALA A 269 19.66 -22.51 -16.90
C ALA A 269 20.31 -23.08 -18.17
N ALA A 270 21.23 -24.05 -18.03
CA ALA A 270 21.87 -24.73 -19.16
C ALA A 270 20.86 -25.52 -20.00
N ALA A 271 19.93 -26.23 -19.35
CA ALA A 271 18.86 -26.95 -20.05
C ALA A 271 17.89 -26.00 -20.78
N ALA A 272 17.56 -24.85 -20.17
CA ALA A 272 16.74 -23.82 -20.81
C ALA A 272 17.44 -23.21 -22.02
N ALA A 273 18.75 -22.96 -21.94
CA ALA A 273 19.54 -22.46 -23.05
C ALA A 273 19.55 -23.44 -24.22
N ALA A 274 19.84 -24.72 -23.96
CA ALA A 274 19.83 -25.77 -24.97
C ALA A 274 18.45 -25.93 -25.64
N ALA A 275 17.37 -25.85 -24.86
CA ALA A 275 16.00 -25.98 -25.37
C ALA A 275 15.58 -24.82 -26.28
N LEU A 276 16.04 -23.58 -26.00
CA LEU A 276 15.71 -22.41 -26.80
C LEU A 276 16.63 -22.26 -28.04
N ASP A 277 17.85 -22.79 -27.98
CA ASP A 277 18.81 -22.78 -29.09
C ASP A 277 18.49 -23.81 -30.20
N ASP A 278 17.65 -24.81 -29.89
CA ASP A 278 17.21 -25.89 -30.81
C ASP A 278 16.42 -25.39 -32.05
N THR A 279 16.17 -24.08 -32.13
CA THR A 279 15.77 -23.37 -33.36
C THR A 279 16.82 -23.54 -34.48
N THR A 280 18.09 -23.80 -34.15
CA THR A 280 19.18 -23.96 -35.13
C THR A 280 19.37 -25.40 -35.64
N VAL A 281 18.85 -26.43 -34.96
CA VAL A 281 18.97 -27.84 -35.39
C VAL A 281 17.79 -28.27 -36.27
N GLN A 282 16.57 -27.79 -35.98
CA GLN A 282 15.40 -28.03 -36.84
C GLN A 282 15.54 -27.41 -38.25
N LEU A 283 16.36 -26.36 -38.41
CA LEU A 283 16.74 -25.79 -39.71
C LEU A 283 17.81 -26.60 -40.47
N ARG A 284 18.39 -27.64 -39.88
CA ARG A 284 19.32 -28.57 -40.55
C ARG A 284 18.69 -29.90 -40.98
N THR A 285 17.45 -30.16 -40.56
CA THR A 285 16.70 -31.37 -40.94
C THR A 285 15.44 -31.00 -41.69
N THR A 286 15.58 -30.29 -42.80
CA THR A 286 14.55 -30.30 -43.84
C THR A 286 14.69 -31.62 -44.61
N PRO A 287 13.65 -32.48 -44.68
CA PRO A 287 13.66 -33.61 -45.61
C PRO A 287 13.74 -33.07 -47.04
N THR A 288 14.72 -33.58 -47.79
CA THR A 288 14.85 -33.40 -49.23
C THR A 288 13.50 -33.61 -49.92
N ALA A 289 12.92 -32.53 -50.44
CA ALA A 289 11.80 -32.62 -51.37
C ALA A 289 12.30 -33.20 -52.70
N ALA A 290 11.66 -34.29 -53.12
CA ALA A 290 11.92 -34.99 -54.37
C ALA A 290 11.79 -34.06 -55.60
N ARG A 291 12.75 -34.16 -56.52
CA ARG A 291 12.58 -33.76 -57.93
C ARG A 291 12.93 -34.93 -58.84
N LEU A 292 11.97 -35.23 -59.72
CA LEU A 292 12.02 -36.21 -60.81
C LEU A 292 12.99 -35.76 -61.94
N PRO A 293 13.40 -36.68 -62.84
CA PRO A 293 14.52 -36.49 -63.78
C PRO A 293 14.11 -35.84 -65.11
N ALA A 294 15.01 -35.08 -65.73
CA ALA A 294 15.39 -35.11 -67.15
C ALA A 294 16.13 -33.82 -67.59
N ASP A 295 17.37 -34.01 -68.02
CA ASP A 295 17.95 -33.56 -69.29
C ASP A 295 17.59 -32.16 -69.86
N TRP A 296 18.57 -31.24 -69.83
CA TRP A 296 19.03 -30.52 -71.04
C TRP A 296 20.35 -29.78 -70.73
N SER A 297 21.41 -30.10 -71.48
CA SER A 297 22.62 -29.27 -71.62
C SER A 297 22.55 -28.50 -72.95
N PRO A 298 23.21 -27.33 -73.04
CA PRO A 298 24.34 -27.29 -73.98
C PRO A 298 25.57 -26.46 -73.50
N SER A 299 26.73 -27.10 -73.63
CA SER A 299 27.97 -26.68 -74.30
C SER A 299 28.53 -25.24 -74.22
N GLY A 300 29.60 -25.06 -73.40
CA GLY A 300 30.95 -24.46 -73.66
C GLY A 300 31.15 -23.08 -74.37
N PRO A 301 32.37 -22.47 -74.35
CA PRO A 301 33.68 -23.11 -74.16
C PRO A 301 34.75 -22.38 -73.29
N THR A 302 35.54 -23.20 -72.59
CA THR A 302 37.01 -23.24 -72.36
C THR A 302 37.91 -21.98 -72.29
N GLY A 303 38.76 -21.95 -71.24
CA GLY A 303 40.13 -21.40 -71.25
C GLY A 303 40.78 -21.32 -69.85
N GLY A 304 41.68 -22.24 -69.48
CA GLY A 304 42.49 -22.23 -68.23
C GLY A 304 43.91 -21.64 -68.41
N PRO A 305 44.97 -22.01 -67.65
CA PRO A 305 45.09 -22.54 -66.27
C PRO A 305 46.25 -21.83 -65.45
N PRO A 306 47.05 -22.43 -64.53
CA PRO A 306 47.30 -21.94 -63.15
C PRO A 306 48.79 -21.57 -62.83
N VAL A 307 49.15 -21.37 -61.53
CA VAL A 307 50.49 -21.41 -60.82
C VAL A 307 50.49 -20.28 -59.74
N GLY A 308 50.74 -20.43 -58.43
CA GLY A 308 51.79 -21.08 -57.62
C GLY A 308 51.97 -20.30 -56.27
N PRO A 309 52.77 -20.75 -55.29
CA PRO A 309 52.58 -20.54 -53.82
C PRO A 309 53.40 -19.37 -53.17
N PRO A 310 53.28 -19.11 -51.84
CA PRO A 310 53.68 -17.83 -51.21
C PRO A 310 55.09 -17.86 -50.58
N PRO A 311 55.65 -16.71 -50.13
CA PRO A 311 56.77 -16.69 -49.21
C PRO A 311 56.42 -16.15 -47.80
N ALA A 312 57.15 -16.69 -46.82
CA ALA A 312 57.11 -16.42 -45.39
C ALA A 312 58.32 -15.57 -44.91
N TYR A 313 58.42 -15.41 -43.57
CA TYR A 313 59.45 -14.77 -42.70
C TYR A 313 59.20 -13.30 -42.32
N ALA A 314 59.37 -12.82 -41.07
CA ALA A 314 59.68 -13.40 -39.76
C ALA A 314 59.39 -12.36 -38.65
N ALA A 315 59.14 -12.83 -37.42
CA ALA A 315 58.98 -12.02 -36.20
C ALA A 315 60.33 -11.65 -35.54
N PRO A 316 60.30 -10.74 -34.55
CA PRO A 316 60.93 -11.06 -33.25
C PRO A 316 60.02 -10.77 -32.04
N GLY A 317 60.19 -11.60 -31.01
CA GLY A 317 59.43 -11.62 -29.76
C GLY A 317 59.90 -10.67 -28.63
N PRO A 318 59.41 -10.89 -27.38
CA PRO A 318 59.28 -9.86 -26.33
C PRO A 318 60.39 -9.92 -25.26
N PRO A 319 60.47 -8.95 -24.32
CA PRO A 319 61.18 -9.15 -23.07
C PRO A 319 60.25 -9.39 -21.87
N ARG A 320 60.82 -10.15 -20.93
CA ARG A 320 60.28 -10.79 -19.72
C ARG A 320 60.19 -9.86 -18.51
N VAL A 321 59.42 -10.35 -17.53
CA VAL A 321 59.35 -10.00 -16.10
C VAL A 321 60.70 -10.21 -15.38
N VAL A 322 61.01 -9.33 -14.42
CA VAL A 322 61.85 -9.61 -13.23
C VAL A 322 61.33 -8.86 -12.01
N ASP A 323 61.24 -9.58 -10.89
CA ASP A 323 60.93 -9.13 -9.53
C ASP A 323 61.99 -8.18 -8.94
N SER A 324 61.60 -7.27 -8.03
CA SER A 324 62.18 -7.12 -6.68
C SER A 324 61.56 -5.98 -5.85
N LEU A 325 61.49 -6.23 -4.53
CA LEU A 325 61.03 -5.38 -3.43
C LEU A 325 61.67 -3.97 -3.36
N THR A 326 61.01 -3.01 -2.68
CA THR A 326 61.46 -2.34 -1.41
C THR A 326 60.75 -0.99 -1.18
N TYR A 327 60.15 -0.79 0.01
CA TYR A 327 59.67 0.50 0.53
C TYR A 327 60.84 1.47 0.84
N PRO A 328 60.62 2.80 0.80
CA PRO A 328 60.88 3.52 2.04
C PRO A 328 59.89 4.66 2.39
N SER A 329 59.85 4.87 3.69
CA SER A 329 59.23 5.90 4.51
C SER A 329 59.60 7.36 4.19
N GLY A 330 58.60 8.25 4.33
CA GLY A 330 58.63 9.50 5.11
C GLY A 330 59.53 10.66 4.64
N TRP A 331 58.95 11.87 4.59
CA TRP A 331 59.38 13.05 5.36
C TRP A 331 58.39 14.21 5.16
N ALA A 332 58.24 14.99 6.24
CA ALA A 332 57.34 16.13 6.41
C ALA A 332 58.11 17.47 6.19
N PRO A 333 57.66 18.65 6.69
CA PRO A 333 57.31 19.82 5.89
C PRO A 333 58.31 21.00 6.00
N ALA A 334 58.14 22.05 5.21
CA ALA A 334 58.91 23.29 5.32
C ALA A 334 58.06 24.46 5.86
N GLN A 335 58.65 25.17 6.83
CA GLN A 335 58.13 26.29 7.61
C GLN A 335 58.66 27.65 7.10
N ASN A 336 57.84 28.68 7.33
CA ASN A 336 58.12 30.04 7.86
C ASN A 336 59.09 31.03 7.17
N HIS A 337 58.67 32.31 7.16
CA HIS A 337 59.22 33.49 7.89
C HIS A 337 58.37 34.73 7.47
N ALA A 338 57.56 35.41 8.30
CA ALA A 338 57.83 36.42 9.36
C ALA A 338 58.72 37.60 8.85
N LEU A 339 58.45 38.91 9.02
CA LEU A 339 58.00 39.78 10.14
C LEU A 339 57.40 41.10 9.52
N THR A 340 56.71 42.06 10.18
CA THR A 340 57.05 42.82 11.40
C THR A 340 55.93 43.84 11.77
N GLN A 341 55.57 43.92 13.07
CA GLN A 341 55.32 45.11 13.97
C GLN A 341 54.36 46.27 13.58
N ALA A 342 53.68 47.01 14.48
CA ALA A 342 53.61 47.07 15.96
C ALA A 342 52.44 47.98 16.45
N ALA A 343 52.16 47.88 17.77
CA ALA A 343 51.66 48.91 18.72
C ALA A 343 50.15 49.27 18.71
N GLN A 344 49.40 49.48 19.82
CA GLN A 344 49.71 49.70 21.25
C GLN A 344 48.42 49.70 22.12
N ARG A 345 48.58 49.35 23.43
CA ARG A 345 47.90 49.85 24.68
C ARG A 345 46.45 49.45 25.11
N ALA A 346 46.42 48.57 26.12
CA ALA A 346 45.86 48.61 27.50
C ALA A 346 44.48 49.27 27.88
N SER A 347 43.57 48.40 28.39
CA SER A 347 42.65 48.42 29.59
C SER A 347 41.68 49.61 29.88
N PRO A 348 40.51 49.48 30.58
CA PRO A 348 40.06 48.43 31.55
C PRO A 348 38.55 48.00 31.54
N LYS A 349 38.21 47.01 32.40
CA LYS A 349 36.94 46.68 33.12
C LYS A 349 35.52 47.00 32.58
N ALA A 350 34.66 45.97 32.76
CA ALA A 350 33.22 45.95 33.12
C ALA A 350 32.14 45.97 32.03
N GLY A 351 31.17 45.04 32.15
CA GLY A 351 29.86 45.10 31.47
C GLY A 351 29.28 43.74 31.05
N GLY A 352 28.93 42.86 32.00
CA GLY A 352 28.23 41.61 31.71
C GLY A 352 26.70 41.76 31.78
N SER A 353 26.03 41.76 30.64
CA SER A 353 24.66 41.30 30.38
C SER A 353 24.64 40.85 28.91
N ASP A 354 23.85 39.93 28.37
CA ASP A 354 22.55 39.40 28.74
C ASP A 354 22.33 38.16 27.86
N ARG A 355 22.61 36.94 28.35
CA ARG A 355 22.30 35.68 27.64
C ARG A 355 21.43 34.70 28.44
N ARG A 356 20.90 35.16 29.58
CA ARG A 356 19.90 34.41 30.37
C ARG A 356 18.46 34.88 30.15
N ARG A 357 18.22 36.09 29.62
CA ARG A 357 16.86 36.59 29.35
C ARG A 357 16.20 35.99 28.10
N THR A 358 16.95 35.61 27.08
CA THR A 358 16.37 35.07 25.83
C THR A 358 15.85 33.64 25.98
N ARG A 359 16.38 32.85 26.91
CA ARG A 359 15.92 31.47 27.15
C ARG A 359 14.70 31.40 28.10
N LEU A 360 14.51 32.40 28.94
CA LEU A 360 13.33 32.51 29.81
C LEU A 360 12.09 33.00 29.06
N ILE A 361 12.25 33.83 28.02
CA ILE A 361 11.12 34.32 27.21
C ILE A 361 10.53 33.21 26.30
N VAL A 362 11.37 32.32 25.76
CA VAL A 362 10.90 31.19 24.94
C VAL A 362 10.27 30.09 25.80
N ALA A 363 10.83 29.81 26.99
CA ALA A 363 10.23 28.86 27.94
C ALA A 363 8.91 29.40 28.54
N ALA A 364 8.82 30.72 28.81
CA ALA A 364 7.58 31.35 29.22
C ALA A 364 6.54 31.38 28.08
N GLY A 365 6.95 31.53 26.82
CA GLY A 365 6.05 31.44 25.67
C GLY A 365 5.43 30.05 25.51
N VAL A 366 6.22 28.98 25.64
CA VAL A 366 5.73 27.60 25.57
C VAL A 366 4.89 27.24 26.80
N ALA A 367 5.26 27.72 27.99
CA ALA A 367 4.46 27.53 29.20
C ALA A 367 3.14 28.33 29.16
N VAL A 368 3.12 29.53 28.58
CA VAL A 368 1.89 30.32 28.40
C VAL A 368 1.01 29.69 27.32
N VAL A 369 1.55 29.13 26.24
CA VAL A 369 0.76 28.39 25.24
C VAL A 369 0.20 27.09 25.82
N LEU A 370 0.97 26.36 26.63
CA LEU A 370 0.49 25.16 27.31
C LEU A 370 -0.51 25.48 28.42
N VAL A 371 -0.32 26.56 29.16
CA VAL A 371 -1.29 27.03 30.17
C VAL A 371 -2.53 27.60 29.48
N VAL A 372 -2.43 28.29 28.34
CA VAL A 372 -3.59 28.76 27.56
C VAL A 372 -4.30 27.60 26.86
N ALA A 373 -3.60 26.54 26.45
CA ALA A 373 -4.23 25.33 25.92
C ALA A 373 -4.91 24.52 27.03
N VAL A 374 -4.29 24.37 28.20
CA VAL A 374 -4.87 23.65 29.35
C VAL A 374 -5.98 24.46 30.02
N VAL A 375 -5.83 25.78 30.15
CA VAL A 375 -6.87 26.71 30.60
C VAL A 375 -7.94 26.89 29.52
N GLY A 376 -7.61 26.80 28.23
CA GLY A 376 -8.57 26.80 27.13
C GLY A 376 -9.45 25.55 27.15
N VAL A 377 -8.87 24.38 27.40
CA VAL A 377 -9.62 23.11 27.58
C VAL A 377 -10.37 23.08 28.91
N MET A 378 -9.81 23.62 30.00
CA MET A 378 -10.50 23.69 31.31
C MET A 378 -11.56 24.81 31.40
N LEU A 379 -11.44 25.89 30.63
CA LEU A 379 -12.47 26.94 30.52
C LEU A 379 -13.51 26.63 29.45
N TRP A 380 -13.20 25.77 28.46
CA TRP A 380 -14.21 25.20 27.54
C TRP A 380 -15.25 24.36 28.29
N ASP A 381 -14.85 23.72 29.38
CA ASP A 381 -15.73 22.93 30.26
C ASP A 381 -16.58 23.80 31.22
N ARG A 382 -16.47 25.14 31.12
CA ARG A 382 -17.36 26.09 31.80
C ARG A 382 -17.91 27.10 30.80
N GLY A 383 -18.78 26.60 29.93
CA GLY A 383 -19.62 27.45 29.08
C GLY A 383 -20.43 28.46 29.90
N PRO A 384 -20.78 29.62 29.33
CA PRO A 384 -21.73 30.55 29.94
C PRO A 384 -23.00 29.78 30.33
N SER A 385 -23.59 30.12 31.48
CA SER A 385 -24.83 29.52 31.99
C SER A 385 -25.82 29.30 30.85
N GLU A 386 -26.09 28.04 30.54
CA GLU A 386 -26.88 27.66 29.38
C GLU A 386 -28.25 28.36 29.44
N PRO A 387 -28.73 28.94 28.32
CA PRO A 387 -29.98 29.68 28.34
C PRO A 387 -31.13 28.78 28.80
N ALA A 388 -32.01 29.35 29.63
CA ALA A 388 -33.20 28.66 30.09
C ALA A 388 -34.03 28.20 28.88
N TYR A 389 -34.39 26.91 28.88
CA TYR A 389 -35.16 26.31 27.80
C TYR A 389 -36.53 26.98 27.70
N GLN A 390 -36.89 27.40 26.50
CA GLN A 390 -38.19 27.99 26.21
C GLN A 390 -39.13 26.89 25.70
N ALA A 391 -40.41 26.96 26.08
CA ALA A 391 -41.42 26.07 25.52
C ALA A 391 -41.48 26.26 23.99
N GLN A 392 -41.45 25.16 23.26
CA GLN A 392 -41.37 25.16 21.81
C GLN A 392 -42.31 24.13 21.21
N THR A 393 -42.92 24.50 20.09
CA THR A 393 -43.79 23.63 19.30
C THR A 393 -43.11 23.28 17.99
N PHE A 394 -42.94 21.98 17.76
CA PHE A 394 -42.25 21.44 16.58
C PHE A 394 -43.26 20.82 15.63
N THR A 395 -43.25 21.25 14.38
CA THR A 395 -44.07 20.64 13.32
C THR A 395 -43.20 19.70 12.49
N HIS A 396 -43.49 18.41 12.56
CA HIS A 396 -42.72 17.33 11.93
C HIS A 396 -43.63 16.46 11.04
N GLN A 397 -43.06 15.47 10.35
CA GLN A 397 -43.74 14.69 9.32
C GLN A 397 -45.09 14.08 9.76
N PHE A 398 -45.21 13.67 11.02
CA PHE A 398 -46.39 12.97 11.54
C PHE A 398 -47.29 13.83 12.42
N GLY A 399 -46.98 15.13 12.60
CA GLY A 399 -47.83 16.02 13.38
C GLY A 399 -47.07 17.17 14.04
N THR A 400 -47.61 17.58 15.19
CA THR A 400 -47.07 18.67 15.98
C THR A 400 -46.83 18.17 17.40
N THR A 401 -45.62 18.41 17.91
CA THR A 401 -45.22 18.02 19.27
C THR A 401 -44.76 19.27 20.03
N GLU A 402 -45.31 19.49 21.22
CA GLU A 402 -44.89 20.58 22.10
C GLU A 402 -43.96 20.04 23.20
N LEU A 403 -42.83 20.71 23.40
CA LEU A 403 -41.90 20.48 24.50
C LEU A 403 -41.88 21.71 25.40
N THR A 404 -42.31 21.56 26.65
CA THR A 404 -42.38 22.65 27.63
C THR A 404 -41.13 22.78 28.49
N THR A 405 -40.31 21.73 28.56
CA THR A 405 -39.07 21.68 29.33
C THR A 405 -37.95 21.04 28.50
N ARG A 406 -36.69 21.28 28.89
CA ARG A 406 -35.54 20.69 28.19
C ARG A 406 -35.51 19.17 28.42
N PRO A 407 -35.50 18.35 27.36
CA PRO A 407 -35.34 16.91 27.53
C PRO A 407 -34.03 16.54 28.24
N GLN A 408 -34.10 15.57 29.14
CA GLN A 408 -32.99 15.03 29.93
C GLN A 408 -32.73 13.56 29.63
N ARG A 409 -33.73 12.80 29.16
CA ARG A 409 -33.66 11.37 28.84
C ARG A 409 -34.00 11.15 27.37
N VAL A 410 -33.02 11.44 26.52
CA VAL A 410 -33.18 11.42 25.07
C VAL A 410 -33.00 10.01 24.52
N ALA A 411 -33.99 9.50 23.79
CA ALA A 411 -33.83 8.35 22.91
C ALA A 411 -33.52 8.83 21.48
N ALA A 412 -32.30 8.61 21.00
CA ALA A 412 -31.82 9.04 19.68
C ALA A 412 -31.75 7.84 18.74
N ILE A 413 -32.85 7.50 18.08
CA ILE A 413 -33.04 6.17 17.46
C ILE A 413 -32.92 6.17 15.93
N GLY A 414 -32.97 7.31 15.26
CA GLY A 414 -32.78 7.40 13.82
C GLY A 414 -31.30 7.43 13.40
N PRO A 415 -30.99 7.07 12.14
CA PRO A 415 -29.63 7.13 11.61
C PRO A 415 -29.01 8.53 11.77
N GLY A 416 -27.91 8.62 12.52
CA GLY A 416 -27.18 9.87 12.78
C GLY A 416 -27.82 10.78 13.83
N ASP A 417 -28.91 10.37 14.48
CA ASP A 417 -29.45 11.06 15.65
C ASP A 417 -28.50 10.92 16.85
N GLY A 418 -27.88 9.74 17.01
CA GLY A 418 -26.89 9.46 18.05
C GLY A 418 -25.71 10.43 17.99
N ASP A 419 -25.01 10.50 16.84
CA ASP A 419 -23.94 11.48 16.59
C ASP A 419 -24.37 12.91 16.95
N ALA A 420 -25.54 13.37 16.50
CA ALA A 420 -26.01 14.73 16.77
C ALA A 420 -26.25 14.99 18.26
N VAL A 421 -26.89 14.07 18.97
CA VAL A 421 -27.17 14.19 20.41
C VAL A 421 -25.86 14.18 21.22
N LEU A 422 -24.95 13.25 20.92
CA LEU A 422 -23.65 13.14 21.57
C LEU A 422 -22.78 14.39 21.31
N SER A 423 -22.80 14.92 20.09
CA SER A 423 -22.06 16.14 19.71
C SER A 423 -22.50 17.36 20.50
N LEU A 424 -23.79 17.44 20.85
CA LEU A 424 -24.33 18.49 21.70
C LEU A 424 -23.99 18.29 23.18
N GLY A 425 -23.29 17.22 23.54
CA GLY A 425 -22.90 16.89 24.91
C GLY A 425 -24.02 16.21 25.73
N VAL A 426 -25.08 15.75 25.07
CA VAL A 426 -26.18 15.04 25.73
C VAL A 426 -25.91 13.54 25.66
N GLN A 427 -26.07 12.85 26.78
CA GLN A 427 -25.94 11.39 26.84
C GLN A 427 -27.32 10.75 26.63
N PRO A 428 -27.56 10.07 25.50
CA PRO A 428 -28.85 9.43 25.23
C PRO A 428 -29.04 8.19 26.11
N VAL A 429 -30.30 7.83 26.37
CA VAL A 429 -30.68 6.57 27.04
C VAL A 429 -30.87 5.43 26.05
N VAL A 430 -31.10 5.75 24.77
CA VAL A 430 -31.17 4.82 23.65
C VAL A 430 -30.44 5.41 22.45
N ILE A 431 -29.61 4.62 21.77
CA ILE A 431 -28.95 5.01 20.53
C ILE A 431 -29.31 4.03 19.43
N GLY A 432 -29.79 4.54 18.29
CA GLY A 432 -29.95 3.78 17.07
C GLY A 432 -28.63 3.62 16.33
N SER A 433 -28.33 2.40 15.89
CA SER A 433 -27.22 2.09 15.00
C SER A 433 -27.71 1.34 13.77
N SER A 434 -27.03 1.56 12.64
CA SER A 434 -27.22 0.79 11.41
C SER A 434 -26.62 -0.61 11.51
N THR A 435 -25.73 -0.84 12.49
CA THR A 435 -25.15 -2.15 12.81
C THR A 435 -25.49 -2.52 14.25
N SER A 436 -25.31 -3.77 14.67
CA SER A 436 -25.54 -4.16 16.07
C SER A 436 -24.54 -3.56 17.06
N ALA A 437 -23.60 -2.72 16.60
CA ALA A 437 -22.61 -2.02 17.41
C ALA A 437 -22.57 -0.53 17.06
N LEU A 438 -22.10 0.30 17.99
CA LEU A 438 -21.82 1.71 17.72
C LEU A 438 -20.50 1.84 16.96
N PRO A 439 -20.40 2.76 15.97
CA PRO A 439 -19.13 3.13 15.38
C PRO A 439 -18.18 3.72 16.43
N SER A 440 -16.87 3.66 16.19
CA SER A 440 -15.89 4.05 17.22
C SER A 440 -16.00 5.50 17.69
N TRP A 441 -16.39 6.43 16.82
CA TRP A 441 -16.54 7.85 17.18
C TRP A 441 -17.71 8.11 18.13
N GLU A 442 -18.85 7.44 17.93
CA GLU A 442 -19.98 7.50 18.87
C GLU A 442 -19.63 6.77 20.16
N LYS A 443 -19.03 5.58 20.08
CA LYS A 443 -18.60 4.81 21.25
C LYS A 443 -17.64 5.59 22.15
N SER A 444 -16.75 6.38 21.56
CA SER A 444 -15.79 7.21 22.30
C SER A 444 -16.43 8.43 22.97
N ALA A 445 -17.60 8.88 22.49
CA ALA A 445 -18.36 9.99 23.06
C ALA A 445 -19.40 9.55 24.10
N VAL A 446 -19.75 8.26 24.12
CA VAL A 446 -20.64 7.69 25.13
C VAL A 446 -19.88 7.54 26.46
N THR A 447 -20.45 8.12 27.52
CA THR A 447 -19.96 7.99 28.91
C THR A 447 -20.94 7.22 29.80
N GLY A 448 -22.20 7.06 29.36
CA GLY A 448 -23.23 6.25 30.02
C GLY A 448 -23.32 4.82 29.48
N ASP A 449 -24.45 4.16 29.76
CA ASP A 449 -24.80 2.82 29.27
C ASP A 449 -26.12 2.86 28.48
N PRO A 450 -26.13 3.47 27.28
CA PRO A 450 -27.33 3.57 26.47
C PRO A 450 -27.73 2.19 25.92
N THR A 451 -29.04 1.98 25.78
CA THR A 451 -29.54 0.83 25.02
C THR A 451 -29.24 1.05 23.54
N VAL A 452 -28.45 0.16 22.92
CA VAL A 452 -28.15 0.23 21.48
C VAL A 452 -29.18 -0.59 20.70
N LEU A 453 -29.83 0.03 19.71
CA LEU A 453 -30.87 -0.60 18.89
C LEU A 453 -30.52 -0.60 17.42
N THR A 454 -30.92 -1.67 16.71
CA THR A 454 -30.86 -1.73 15.25
C THR A 454 -32.22 -1.41 14.65
N GLY A 455 -32.33 -0.25 14.00
CA GLY A 455 -33.59 0.22 13.38
C GLY A 455 -34.70 0.59 14.37
N PHE A 456 -35.89 0.87 13.83
CA PHE A 456 -37.04 1.41 14.60
C PHE A 456 -37.96 0.35 15.22
N THR A 457 -37.67 -0.94 15.07
CA THR A 457 -38.65 -2.01 15.29
C THR A 457 -38.80 -2.44 16.75
N ASN A 458 -37.78 -2.21 17.59
CA ASN A 458 -37.81 -2.63 19.00
C ASN A 458 -38.33 -1.52 19.92
N THR A 459 -39.60 -1.14 19.75
CA THR A 459 -40.25 -0.11 20.58
C THR A 459 -40.36 -0.51 22.06
N GLY A 460 -40.33 -1.81 22.37
CA GLY A 460 -40.33 -2.31 23.75
C GLY A 460 -39.05 -1.93 24.51
N ALA A 461 -37.89 -2.02 23.87
CA ALA A 461 -36.62 -1.58 24.46
C ALA A 461 -36.57 -0.06 24.63
N VAL A 462 -37.16 0.71 23.70
CA VAL A 462 -37.32 2.16 23.85
C VAL A 462 -38.17 2.49 25.08
N ALA A 463 -39.31 1.81 25.26
CA ALA A 463 -40.16 2.01 26.44
C ALA A 463 -39.45 1.67 27.75
N ALA A 464 -38.67 0.58 27.77
CA ALA A 464 -37.92 0.16 28.96
C ALA A 464 -36.85 1.16 29.39
N ALA A 465 -36.32 1.96 28.45
CA ALA A 465 -35.34 3.00 28.74
C ALA A 465 -35.96 4.29 29.32
N ASP A 466 -37.29 4.38 29.39
CA ASP A 466 -38.04 5.50 29.98
C ASP A 466 -37.57 6.89 29.47
N PRO A 467 -37.63 7.15 28.15
CA PRO A 467 -37.22 8.44 27.59
C PRO A 467 -38.27 9.53 27.87
N ASP A 468 -37.83 10.78 28.05
CA ASP A 468 -38.72 11.94 28.07
C ASP A 468 -38.93 12.58 26.69
N VAL A 469 -38.06 12.24 25.74
CA VAL A 469 -38.23 12.55 24.32
C VAL A 469 -37.63 11.45 23.45
N ILE A 470 -38.29 11.18 22.32
CA ILE A 470 -37.78 10.30 21.27
C ILE A 470 -37.46 11.16 20.05
N ILE A 471 -36.21 11.15 19.63
CA ILE A 471 -35.72 11.75 18.40
C ILE A 471 -35.53 10.61 17.39
N ALA A 472 -36.28 10.69 16.29
CA ALA A 472 -36.35 9.62 15.31
C ALA A 472 -36.44 10.23 13.89
N THR A 473 -35.32 10.76 13.41
CA THR A 473 -35.28 11.53 12.15
C THR A 473 -35.03 10.68 10.90
N GLY A 474 -35.07 9.35 11.01
CA GLY A 474 -35.01 8.45 9.86
C GLY A 474 -36.39 8.10 9.29
N SER A 475 -36.40 7.43 8.14
CA SER A 475 -37.64 6.97 7.49
C SER A 475 -38.38 5.95 8.36
N MET A 476 -39.65 6.21 8.62
CA MET A 476 -40.55 5.32 9.36
C MET A 476 -41.96 5.35 8.78
N ASP A 477 -42.75 4.32 9.10
CA ASP A 477 -44.19 4.29 8.81
C ASP A 477 -45.01 4.86 9.97
N GLY A 478 -46.28 5.19 9.69
CA GLY A 478 -47.20 5.75 10.68
C GLY A 478 -47.48 4.81 11.86
N ALA A 479 -47.54 3.51 11.63
CA ALA A 479 -47.80 2.53 12.68
C ALA A 479 -46.64 2.44 13.69
N THR A 480 -45.40 2.58 13.22
CA THR A 480 -44.20 2.64 14.06
C THR A 480 -44.15 3.97 14.80
N TYR A 481 -44.48 5.07 14.13
CA TYR A 481 -44.60 6.37 14.77
C TYR A 481 -45.63 6.35 15.92
N ASP A 482 -46.84 5.83 15.70
CA ASP A 482 -47.89 5.79 16.72
C ASP A 482 -47.46 5.01 17.96
N LYS A 483 -46.68 3.93 17.78
CA LYS A 483 -46.11 3.16 18.90
C LYS A 483 -45.07 3.94 19.68
N LEU A 484 -44.22 4.71 19.00
CA LEU A 484 -43.21 5.55 19.65
C LEU A 484 -43.85 6.75 20.36
N ALA A 485 -44.82 7.40 19.71
CA ALA A 485 -45.59 8.51 20.27
C ALA A 485 -46.42 8.11 21.51
N ALA A 486 -46.81 6.84 21.62
CA ALA A 486 -47.43 6.30 22.83
C ALA A 486 -46.46 6.10 24.01
N ILE A 487 -45.15 6.11 23.77
CA ILE A 487 -44.10 5.98 24.80
C ILE A 487 -43.73 7.36 25.35
N ALA A 488 -43.35 8.29 24.45
CA ALA A 488 -42.92 9.63 24.80
C ALA A 488 -43.12 10.59 23.61
N PRO A 489 -43.09 11.93 23.83
CA PRO A 489 -43.06 12.90 22.74
C PRO A 489 -42.03 12.52 21.67
N THR A 490 -42.51 12.28 20.44
CA THR A 490 -41.69 11.72 19.35
C THR A 490 -41.54 12.74 18.23
N LEU A 491 -40.31 13.18 18.00
CA LEU A 491 -39.95 14.17 16.99
C LEU A 491 -39.27 13.49 15.81
N THR A 492 -39.86 13.66 14.63
CA THR A 492 -39.33 13.17 13.36
C THR A 492 -38.72 14.32 12.55
N VAL A 493 -38.41 14.08 11.27
CA VAL A 493 -37.97 15.16 10.36
C VAL A 493 -39.02 16.28 10.27
N PRO A 494 -38.61 17.55 10.05
CA PRO A 494 -39.51 18.67 9.84
C PRO A 494 -40.58 18.36 8.78
N LYS A 495 -41.77 18.95 8.94
CA LYS A 495 -42.84 18.77 7.96
C LYS A 495 -42.42 19.36 6.61
N ASN A 496 -42.74 18.65 5.52
CA ASN A 496 -42.35 18.99 4.16
C ASN A 496 -40.83 19.08 3.94
N GLN A 497 -40.04 18.38 4.76
CA GLN A 497 -38.59 18.30 4.57
C GLN A 497 -38.26 17.74 3.19
N ASP A 498 -37.49 18.50 2.41
CA ASP A 498 -36.88 18.03 1.17
C ASP A 498 -35.83 16.95 1.51
N PRO A 499 -35.95 15.73 0.96
CA PRO A 499 -34.95 14.68 1.15
C PRO A 499 -33.53 15.13 0.77
N ALA A 500 -33.37 15.91 -0.31
CA ALA A 500 -32.05 16.40 -0.74
C ALA A 500 -31.46 17.43 0.24
N GLY A 501 -32.32 18.15 0.96
CA GLY A 501 -31.94 19.14 1.96
C GLY A 501 -31.71 18.58 3.36
N TRP A 502 -31.93 17.28 3.62
CA TRP A 502 -31.78 16.69 4.96
C TRP A 502 -30.34 16.25 5.26
N THR A 503 -29.43 17.22 5.30
CA THR A 503 -28.01 16.98 5.62
C THR A 503 -27.77 16.78 7.12
N TRP A 504 -26.59 16.28 7.49
CA TRP A 504 -26.22 16.14 8.91
C TRP A 504 -26.20 17.48 9.64
N GLN A 505 -25.86 18.58 8.95
CA GLN A 505 -25.90 19.93 9.54
C GLN A 505 -27.33 20.36 9.88
N ASN A 506 -28.27 20.13 8.96
CA ASN A 506 -29.68 20.46 9.20
C ASN A 506 -30.30 19.56 10.27
N ARG A 507 -29.88 18.29 10.33
CA ARG A 507 -30.23 17.37 11.44
C ARG A 507 -29.70 17.88 12.77
N LEU A 508 -28.42 18.27 12.83
CA LEU A 508 -27.80 18.81 14.05
C LEU A 508 -28.45 20.11 14.51
N LEU A 509 -28.84 21.00 13.59
CA LEU A 509 -29.60 22.22 13.92
C LEU A 509 -30.99 21.88 14.46
N TRP A 510 -31.71 20.95 13.82
CA TRP A 510 -33.04 20.53 14.26
C TRP A 510 -33.00 19.90 15.66
N ILE A 511 -32.08 18.97 15.88
CA ILE A 511 -31.87 18.32 17.18
C ILE A 511 -31.35 19.34 18.21
N GLY A 512 -30.48 20.25 17.79
CA GLY A 512 -30.02 21.38 18.59
C GLY A 512 -31.19 22.24 19.07
N GLN A 513 -32.16 22.54 18.20
CA GLN A 513 -33.36 23.28 18.58
C GLN A 513 -34.25 22.50 19.56
N ILE A 514 -34.47 21.20 19.30
CA ILE A 514 -35.21 20.28 20.19
C ILE A 514 -34.62 20.25 21.59
N LEU A 515 -33.30 20.26 21.70
CA LEU A 515 -32.59 20.13 22.98
C LEU A 515 -32.22 21.50 23.60
N GLY A 516 -32.51 22.62 22.92
CA GLY A 516 -32.15 23.96 23.37
C GLY A 516 -30.68 24.33 23.23
N TYR A 517 -29.95 23.63 22.35
CA TYR A 517 -28.54 23.82 22.03
C TYR A 517 -28.31 24.35 20.59
N GLU A 518 -29.25 25.14 20.06
CA GLU A 518 -29.17 25.65 18.67
C GLU A 518 -27.88 26.44 18.40
N GLN A 519 -27.43 27.28 19.34
CA GLN A 519 -26.18 28.02 19.17
C GLN A 519 -24.97 27.09 19.15
N LYS A 520 -24.91 26.11 20.05
CA LYS A 520 -23.85 25.10 20.07
C LYS A 520 -23.82 24.29 18.77
N ALA A 521 -24.99 23.92 18.22
CA ALA A 521 -25.10 23.27 16.92
C ALA A 521 -24.47 24.12 15.80
N LYS A 522 -24.77 25.43 15.75
CA LYS A 522 -24.16 26.37 14.79
C LYS A 522 -22.64 26.45 14.96
N ASP A 523 -22.17 26.50 16.19
CA ASP A 523 -20.74 26.59 16.50
C ASP A 523 -20.00 25.31 16.03
N LEU A 524 -20.56 24.13 16.29
CA LEU A 524 -20.01 22.84 15.84
C LEU A 524 -19.97 22.71 14.30
N ILE A 525 -20.99 23.23 13.60
CA ILE A 525 -21.01 23.27 12.13
C ILE A 525 -19.88 24.18 11.60
N ASN A 526 -19.67 25.33 12.24
CA ASN A 526 -18.60 26.25 11.86
C ASN A 526 -17.21 25.68 12.20
N ASP A 527 -17.08 24.94 13.31
CA ASP A 527 -15.85 24.25 13.71
C ASP A 527 -15.41 23.24 12.64
N VAL A 528 -16.30 22.34 12.21
CA VAL A 528 -15.98 21.37 11.12
C VAL A 528 -15.60 22.08 9.83
N ARG A 529 -16.33 23.14 9.45
CA ARG A 529 -15.98 23.94 8.25
C ARG A 529 -14.57 24.52 8.37
N SER A 530 -14.23 25.10 9.53
CA SER A 530 -12.91 25.66 9.79
C SER A 530 -11.82 24.59 9.73
N GLN A 531 -12.04 23.42 10.31
CA GLN A 531 -11.10 22.30 10.29
C GLN A 531 -10.86 21.77 8.88
N GLN A 532 -11.92 21.66 8.08
CA GLN A 532 -11.83 21.23 6.68
C GLN A 532 -11.15 22.29 5.79
N ASP A 533 -11.41 23.59 6.03
CA ASP A 533 -10.68 24.68 5.38
C ASP A 533 -9.19 24.65 5.72
N ASP A 534 -8.83 24.36 6.99
CA ASP A 534 -7.44 24.20 7.40
C ASP A 534 -6.77 22.98 6.74
N LEU A 535 -7.46 21.83 6.69
CA LEU A 535 -6.98 20.64 5.98
C LEU A 535 -6.76 20.92 4.49
N LYS A 536 -7.70 21.62 3.87
CA LYS A 536 -7.61 22.07 2.48
C LYS A 536 -6.41 22.98 2.24
N ASN A 537 -6.17 23.95 3.14
CA ASN A 537 -5.04 24.87 3.04
C ASN A 537 -3.69 24.15 3.24
N GLN A 538 -3.62 23.20 4.19
CA GLN A 538 -2.42 22.39 4.44
C GLN A 538 -2.09 21.43 3.30
N ASN A 539 -3.08 21.07 2.48
CA ASN A 539 -2.96 20.10 1.40
C ASN A 539 -3.43 20.70 0.06
N SER A 540 -2.99 21.93 -0.25
CA SER A 540 -3.38 22.66 -1.46
C SER A 540 -3.19 21.89 -2.78
N SER A 541 -2.33 20.87 -2.79
CA SER A 541 -2.10 19.97 -3.93
C SER A 541 -3.30 19.11 -4.33
N TRP A 542 -4.35 18.99 -3.49
CA TRP A 542 -5.59 18.30 -3.87
C TRP A 542 -6.70 19.22 -4.34
N VAL A 543 -6.56 20.55 -4.20
CA VAL A 543 -7.64 21.48 -4.51
C VAL A 543 -7.89 21.49 -6.02
N GLY A 544 -9.15 21.29 -6.41
CA GLY A 544 -9.59 21.26 -7.81
C GLY A 544 -9.34 19.94 -8.54
N LYS A 545 -8.66 18.96 -7.91
CA LYS A 545 -8.52 17.61 -8.48
C LYS A 545 -9.86 16.93 -8.60
N SER A 546 -10.09 16.20 -9.70
CA SER A 546 -11.30 15.40 -9.83
C SER A 546 -11.28 14.22 -8.87
N VAL A 547 -12.45 13.88 -8.33
CA VAL A 547 -12.65 12.71 -7.49
C VAL A 547 -13.94 12.00 -7.86
N GLU A 548 -13.91 10.68 -7.87
CA GLU A 548 -15.11 9.84 -7.91
C GLU A 548 -15.00 8.75 -6.84
N ALA A 549 -16.14 8.30 -6.32
CA ALA A 549 -16.18 7.23 -5.33
C ALA A 549 -17.10 6.09 -5.76
N LEU A 550 -16.64 4.86 -5.54
CA LEU A 550 -17.35 3.63 -5.83
C LEU A 550 -17.56 2.83 -4.55
N VAL A 551 -18.67 2.10 -4.46
CA VAL A 551 -18.86 1.01 -3.52
C VAL A 551 -18.63 -0.31 -4.24
N TYR A 552 -17.75 -1.15 -3.68
CA TYR A 552 -17.61 -2.54 -4.09
C TYR A 552 -18.15 -3.46 -2.99
N SER A 553 -19.16 -4.26 -3.34
CA SER A 553 -19.79 -5.24 -2.46
C SER A 553 -19.78 -6.64 -3.09
N ASP A 554 -20.20 -7.65 -2.33
CA ASP A 554 -20.35 -9.02 -2.86
C ASP A 554 -21.38 -9.09 -4.01
N SER A 555 -22.30 -8.12 -4.10
CA SER A 555 -23.33 -8.05 -5.14
C SER A 555 -22.93 -7.24 -6.38
N GLY A 556 -21.77 -6.57 -6.37
CA GLY A 556 -21.27 -5.84 -7.54
C GLY A 556 -20.62 -4.49 -7.21
N VAL A 557 -20.56 -3.62 -8.22
CA VAL A 557 -20.00 -2.27 -8.13
C VAL A 557 -21.13 -1.26 -8.24
N ALA A 558 -21.07 -0.19 -7.47
CA ALA A 558 -21.98 0.95 -7.59
C ALA A 558 -21.21 2.27 -7.49
N GLU A 559 -21.63 3.26 -8.27
CA GLU A 559 -21.11 4.63 -8.22
C GLU A 559 -21.80 5.40 -7.10
N ILE A 560 -21.06 6.17 -6.32
CA ILE A 560 -21.63 7.08 -5.32
C ILE A 560 -22.05 8.37 -6.02
N LEU A 561 -23.32 8.73 -5.87
CA LEU A 561 -23.95 9.88 -6.52
C LEU A 561 -23.79 11.17 -5.70
N THR A 562 -24.00 12.31 -6.36
CA THR A 562 -24.06 13.63 -5.71
C THR A 562 -25.49 14.18 -5.69
N PRO A 563 -25.95 14.77 -4.56
CA PRO A 563 -25.23 14.86 -3.27
C PRO A 563 -25.25 13.53 -2.50
N SER A 564 -24.21 13.28 -1.70
CA SER A 564 -24.12 12.20 -0.71
C SER A 564 -23.17 12.60 0.42
N THR A 565 -23.15 11.86 1.53
CA THR A 565 -22.20 12.10 2.63
C THR A 565 -20.75 12.11 2.14
N ALA A 566 -20.37 11.12 1.34
CA ALA A 566 -19.02 11.03 0.77
C ALA A 566 -18.72 12.19 -0.20
N SER A 567 -19.63 12.51 -1.15
CA SER A 567 -19.36 13.59 -2.12
C SER A 567 -19.22 14.93 -1.40
N ASN A 568 -20.12 15.23 -0.46
CA ASN A 568 -20.11 16.49 0.29
C ASN A 568 -18.83 16.64 1.13
N TYR A 569 -18.37 15.57 1.77
CA TYR A 569 -17.12 15.58 2.53
C TYR A 569 -15.91 15.85 1.63
N LEU A 570 -15.80 15.14 0.50
CA LEU A 570 -14.69 15.29 -0.44
C LEU A 570 -14.67 16.69 -1.07
N GLU A 571 -15.84 17.24 -1.43
CA GLU A 571 -15.97 18.59 -1.94
C GLU A 571 -15.61 19.65 -0.89
N ALA A 572 -15.95 19.42 0.38
CA ALA A 572 -15.55 20.31 1.49
C ALA A 572 -14.02 20.38 1.66
N LEU A 573 -13.29 19.29 1.38
CA LEU A 573 -11.81 19.29 1.34
C LEU A 573 -11.23 20.00 0.10
N GLY A 574 -12.08 20.43 -0.84
CA GLY A 574 -11.70 21.17 -2.04
C GLY A 574 -11.49 20.32 -3.30
N LEU A 575 -11.84 19.04 -3.29
CA LEU A 575 -11.89 18.21 -4.49
C LEU A 575 -13.12 18.55 -5.34
N ARG A 576 -13.09 18.16 -6.62
CA ARG A 576 -14.21 18.34 -7.56
C ARG A 576 -14.84 16.99 -7.88
N TYR A 577 -16.05 16.75 -7.38
CA TYR A 577 -16.80 15.56 -7.72
C TYR A 577 -17.34 15.62 -9.16
N SER A 578 -17.47 14.48 -9.83
CA SER A 578 -17.97 14.43 -11.21
C SER A 578 -19.44 14.86 -11.30
N SER A 579 -19.75 15.77 -12.22
CA SER A 579 -21.14 16.22 -12.47
C SER A 579 -21.99 15.15 -13.14
N GLU A 580 -21.38 14.14 -13.76
CA GLU A 580 -22.08 13.01 -14.39
C GLU A 580 -22.73 12.07 -13.36
N LEU A 581 -22.26 12.13 -12.11
CA LEU A 581 -22.78 11.38 -10.97
C LEU A 581 -23.89 12.11 -10.23
N ALA A 582 -24.45 13.18 -10.80
CA ALA A 582 -25.66 13.80 -10.27
C ALA A 582 -26.84 12.82 -10.28
N ARG A 583 -27.65 12.84 -9.22
CA ARG A 583 -28.86 12.01 -9.15
C ARG A 583 -29.85 12.37 -10.26
N THR A 584 -30.45 11.35 -10.83
CA THR A 584 -31.53 11.42 -11.79
C THR A 584 -32.84 11.00 -11.14
N ALA A 585 -33.98 11.24 -11.79
CA ALA A 585 -35.30 10.86 -11.28
C ALA A 585 -35.48 9.34 -11.07
N THR A 586 -34.62 8.52 -11.67
CA THR A 586 -34.67 7.05 -11.54
C THR A 586 -33.77 6.50 -10.43
N ASP A 587 -32.89 7.32 -9.85
CA ASP A 587 -32.02 6.89 -8.75
C ASP A 587 -32.82 6.85 -7.44
N THR A 588 -32.72 5.76 -6.68
CA THR A 588 -33.51 5.52 -5.45
C THR A 588 -32.72 5.68 -4.17
N GLY A 589 -31.43 6.05 -4.26
CA GLY A 589 -30.55 6.22 -3.12
C GLY A 589 -29.27 6.97 -3.48
N ASP A 590 -28.25 6.78 -2.66
CA ASP A 590 -26.97 7.49 -2.78
C ASP A 590 -26.00 6.83 -3.77
N THR A 591 -26.42 5.71 -4.36
CA THR A 591 -25.58 4.93 -5.27
C THR A 591 -26.34 4.50 -6.52
N ARG A 592 -25.63 4.41 -7.65
CA ARG A 592 -26.11 3.84 -8.91
C ARG A 592 -25.35 2.56 -9.23
N PRO A 593 -26.01 1.40 -9.44
CA PRO A 593 -25.31 0.18 -9.83
C PRO A 593 -24.54 0.38 -11.15
N MET A 594 -23.31 -0.14 -11.21
CA MET A 594 -22.51 -0.23 -12.42
C MET A 594 -22.65 -1.66 -12.98
N PRO A 595 -23.46 -1.89 -14.03
CA PRO A 595 -23.80 -3.24 -14.48
C PRO A 595 -22.60 -4.00 -15.06
N ASP A 596 -21.65 -3.28 -15.66
CA ASP A 596 -20.40 -3.83 -16.17
C ASP A 596 -19.21 -3.27 -15.38
N PRO A 597 -18.60 -4.06 -14.49
CA PRO A 597 -17.43 -3.63 -13.72
C PRO A 597 -16.24 -3.19 -14.58
N VAL A 598 -16.16 -3.57 -15.87
CA VAL A 598 -15.14 -3.06 -16.81
C VAL A 598 -15.25 -1.53 -16.97
N GLY A 599 -16.41 -0.94 -16.66
CA GLY A 599 -16.63 0.49 -16.60
C GLY A 599 -15.63 1.24 -15.69
N VAL A 600 -15.08 0.58 -14.67
CA VAL A 600 -14.04 1.16 -13.79
C VAL A 600 -12.82 1.66 -14.59
N TYR A 601 -12.44 0.99 -15.69
CA TYR A 601 -11.32 1.44 -16.52
C TYR A 601 -11.58 2.75 -17.27
N ARG A 602 -12.86 3.14 -17.43
CA ARG A 602 -13.27 4.34 -18.16
C ARG A 602 -13.40 5.56 -17.24
N ILE A 603 -13.25 5.38 -15.93
CA ILE A 603 -13.33 6.47 -14.96
C ILE A 603 -12.06 7.32 -15.07
N GLU A 604 -12.19 8.51 -15.64
CA GLU A 604 -11.11 9.48 -15.79
C GLU A 604 -11.17 10.51 -14.66
N THR A 605 -10.49 10.19 -13.54
CA THR A 605 -10.44 11.05 -12.36
C THR A 605 -9.03 11.12 -11.79
N ASP A 606 -8.66 12.23 -11.15
CA ASP A 606 -7.35 12.38 -10.51
C ASP A 606 -7.20 11.42 -9.32
N VAL A 607 -8.31 11.08 -8.66
CA VAL A 607 -8.36 10.09 -7.59
C VAL A 607 -9.69 9.34 -7.55
N LEU A 608 -9.60 8.01 -7.55
CA LEU A 608 -10.74 7.11 -7.40
C LEU A 608 -10.78 6.56 -5.97
N ILE A 609 -11.88 6.79 -5.24
CA ILE A 609 -12.11 6.22 -3.92
C ILE A 609 -12.90 4.93 -4.09
N VAL A 610 -12.43 3.82 -3.52
CA VAL A 610 -13.11 2.52 -3.57
C VAL A 610 -13.46 2.08 -2.16
N ILE A 611 -14.73 2.23 -1.81
CA ILE A 611 -15.29 1.82 -0.52
C ILE A 611 -15.69 0.35 -0.60
N ARG A 612 -15.05 -0.49 0.22
CA ARG A 612 -15.26 -1.94 0.21
C ARG A 612 -16.22 -2.36 1.29
N THR A 613 -17.37 -2.90 0.89
CA THR A 613 -18.39 -3.49 1.77
C THR A 613 -18.56 -4.99 1.52
N ASP A 614 -17.71 -5.58 0.69
CA ASP A 614 -17.68 -7.01 0.41
C ASP A 614 -17.21 -7.82 1.63
N SER A 615 -17.56 -9.10 1.66
CA SER A 615 -17.21 -10.05 2.72
C SER A 615 -15.70 -10.17 3.01
N ARG A 616 -14.84 -9.66 2.13
CA ARG A 616 -13.37 -9.65 2.28
C ARG A 616 -12.80 -8.26 2.65
N ALA A 617 -13.64 -7.28 2.97
CA ALA A 617 -13.20 -5.98 3.50
C ALA A 617 -12.55 -6.12 4.89
N GLY A 618 -11.73 -5.13 5.29
CA GLY A 618 -11.02 -5.11 6.59
C GLY A 618 -9.58 -5.66 6.60
N GLY A 619 -9.03 -6.05 5.43
CA GLY A 619 -7.71 -6.69 5.29
C GLY A 619 -6.55 -5.79 4.82
N GLY A 620 -6.78 -4.50 4.56
CA GLY A 620 -5.76 -3.50 4.27
C GLY A 620 -5.32 -3.38 2.81
N GLY A 621 -6.27 -3.28 1.84
CA GLY A 621 -5.95 -2.84 0.47
C GLY A 621 -6.69 -3.53 -0.67
N PHE A 622 -5.99 -3.71 -1.81
CA PHE A 622 -6.54 -4.19 -3.09
C PHE A 622 -6.92 -5.69 -3.10
N ASP A 623 -6.70 -6.40 -2.00
CA ASP A 623 -6.84 -7.86 -1.95
C ASP A 623 -8.31 -8.32 -2.10
N GLY A 624 -8.60 -9.18 -3.07
CA GLY A 624 -9.96 -9.61 -3.39
C GLY A 624 -10.78 -8.64 -4.26
N LEU A 625 -10.24 -7.46 -4.61
CA LEU A 625 -10.86 -6.61 -5.63
C LEU A 625 -10.76 -7.27 -7.02
N PRO A 626 -11.82 -7.23 -7.84
CA PRO A 626 -11.81 -7.84 -9.16
C PRO A 626 -10.89 -7.06 -10.11
N ARG A 627 -10.54 -7.71 -11.23
CA ARG A 627 -9.58 -7.18 -12.22
C ARG A 627 -9.76 -5.71 -12.58
N PRO A 628 -11.00 -5.19 -12.78
CA PRO A 628 -11.20 -3.78 -13.12
C PRO A 628 -10.57 -2.77 -12.17
N PHE A 629 -10.54 -3.07 -10.87
CA PHE A 629 -9.88 -2.21 -9.90
C PHE A 629 -8.36 -2.38 -9.89
N THR A 630 -7.88 -3.63 -9.94
CA THR A 630 -6.43 -3.91 -9.94
C THR A 630 -5.70 -3.46 -11.21
N GLY A 631 -6.43 -3.33 -12.32
CA GLY A 631 -5.92 -2.84 -13.60
C GLY A 631 -6.13 -1.35 -13.84
N TYR A 632 -6.80 -0.65 -12.92
CA TYR A 632 -7.02 0.79 -12.99
C TYR A 632 -5.68 1.54 -13.00
N GLN A 633 -5.50 2.48 -13.92
CA GLN A 633 -4.23 3.19 -14.13
C GLN A 633 -4.14 4.51 -13.36
N GLY A 634 -5.26 5.03 -12.84
CA GLY A 634 -5.30 6.26 -12.05
C GLY A 634 -4.93 6.03 -10.58
N LYS A 635 -4.84 7.12 -9.81
CA LYS A 635 -4.64 7.02 -8.35
C LYS A 635 -5.91 6.45 -7.74
N MET A 636 -5.78 5.41 -6.91
CA MET A 636 -6.89 4.74 -6.26
C MET A 636 -6.65 4.64 -4.76
N ILE A 637 -7.65 5.02 -3.98
CA ILE A 637 -7.65 4.88 -2.52
C ILE A 637 -8.69 3.85 -2.14
N VAL A 638 -8.24 2.72 -1.59
CA VAL A 638 -9.14 1.68 -1.09
C VAL A 638 -9.49 1.98 0.36
N VAL A 639 -10.78 2.07 0.65
CA VAL A 639 -11.34 2.27 1.99
C VAL A 639 -12.00 0.96 2.42
N ASP A 640 -11.38 0.28 3.38
CA ASP A 640 -11.84 -1.02 3.87
C ASP A 640 -11.99 -1.08 5.40
N GLN A 641 -11.75 0.03 6.08
CA GLN A 641 -11.93 0.15 7.52
C GLN A 641 -13.40 0.41 7.82
N ALA A 642 -14.02 -0.45 8.65
CA ALA A 642 -15.46 -0.44 8.93
C ALA A 642 -15.98 0.94 9.36
N ASP A 643 -15.27 1.62 10.25
CA ASP A 643 -15.63 2.95 10.71
C ASP A 643 -15.52 3.99 9.59
N THR A 644 -14.46 3.97 8.78
CA THR A 644 -14.32 4.91 7.65
C THR A 644 -15.38 4.70 6.58
N ILE A 645 -15.74 3.43 6.31
CA ILE A 645 -16.86 3.09 5.43
C ILE A 645 -18.15 3.70 6.00
N ALA A 646 -18.46 3.40 7.27
CA ALA A 646 -19.67 3.88 7.92
C ALA A 646 -19.75 5.41 7.98
N ALA A 647 -18.63 6.12 8.14
CA ALA A 647 -18.59 7.58 8.13
C ALA A 647 -18.78 8.17 6.73
N LEU A 648 -18.29 7.53 5.67
CA LEU A 648 -18.45 7.99 4.28
C LEU A 648 -19.81 7.65 3.66
N THR A 649 -20.37 6.48 3.98
CA THR A 649 -21.63 5.98 3.39
C THR A 649 -22.83 6.11 4.32
N GLY A 650 -22.60 6.49 5.57
CA GLY A 650 -23.64 6.67 6.57
C GLY A 650 -24.30 8.05 6.52
N PRO A 651 -25.08 8.39 7.55
CA PRO A 651 -25.90 9.60 7.58
C PRO A 651 -25.11 10.90 7.87
N GLY A 652 -23.79 10.80 8.01
CA GLY A 652 -22.90 11.91 8.40
C GLY A 652 -23.13 12.39 9.84
N GLY A 653 -22.30 13.33 10.27
CA GLY A 653 -22.34 13.88 11.62
C GLY A 653 -21.11 14.71 11.95
N TYR A 654 -21.15 15.39 13.09
CA TYR A 654 -20.01 16.17 13.58
C TYR A 654 -18.89 15.23 14.02
N LEU A 655 -19.20 14.22 14.85
CA LEU A 655 -18.21 13.24 15.31
C LEU A 655 -17.70 12.37 14.15
N ALA A 656 -18.58 11.97 13.23
CA ALA A 656 -18.18 11.27 12.01
C ALA A 656 -17.23 12.10 11.14
N SER A 657 -17.46 13.41 11.01
CA SER A 657 -16.59 14.33 10.25
C SER A 657 -15.23 14.48 10.91
N GLN A 658 -15.17 14.65 12.24
CA GLN A 658 -13.90 14.65 12.99
C GLN A 658 -13.13 13.33 12.83
N TYR A 659 -13.85 12.20 12.84
CA TYR A 659 -13.25 10.90 12.59
C TYR A 659 -12.63 10.83 11.18
N LEU A 660 -13.33 11.30 10.14
CA LEU A 660 -12.79 11.33 8.77
C LEU A 660 -11.59 12.26 8.66
N ASP A 661 -11.64 13.43 9.27
CA ASP A 661 -10.53 14.40 9.28
C ASP A 661 -9.28 13.82 9.93
N ALA A 662 -9.43 13.03 10.99
CA ALA A 662 -8.32 12.38 11.69
C ALA A 662 -7.80 11.12 10.99
N ASN A 663 -8.68 10.31 10.37
CA ASN A 663 -8.33 8.96 9.92
C ASN A 663 -8.30 8.79 8.40
N PHE A 664 -9.11 9.54 7.66
CA PHE A 664 -9.24 9.43 6.21
C PHE A 664 -8.51 10.55 5.46
N ALA A 665 -8.67 11.81 5.85
CA ALA A 665 -7.99 12.95 5.20
C ALA A 665 -6.45 12.79 5.11
N PRO A 666 -5.74 12.25 6.13
CA PRO A 666 -4.31 11.98 6.00
C PRO A 666 -3.97 10.92 4.95
N ALA A 667 -4.83 9.92 4.74
CA ALA A 667 -4.66 8.92 3.68
C ALA A 667 -4.85 9.55 2.30
N LEU A 668 -5.90 10.36 2.15
CA LEU A 668 -6.13 11.16 0.95
C LEU A 668 -4.94 12.07 0.62
N ALA A 669 -4.34 12.71 1.63
CA ALA A 669 -3.22 13.62 1.46
C ALA A 669 -1.96 12.90 1.00
N ARG A 670 -1.69 11.71 1.55
CA ARG A 670 -0.53 10.88 1.17
C ARG A 670 -0.62 10.42 -0.28
N GLU A 671 -1.80 10.06 -0.75
CA GLU A 671 -2.00 9.58 -2.12
C GLU A 671 -2.02 10.72 -3.14
N LEU A 672 -2.45 11.92 -2.75
CA LEU A 672 -2.56 13.06 -3.66
C LEU A 672 -1.33 13.98 -3.73
N LYS A 673 -0.37 13.85 -2.80
CA LYS A 673 0.99 14.38 -2.93
C LYS A 673 1.74 13.66 -4.06
#